data_AF-A0A975GMU1-F1
#
_entry.id   AF-A0A975GMU1-F1
#
_cell.length_a   1.000
_cell.length_b   1.000
_cell.length_c   1.000
_cell.angle_alpha   90.00
_cell.angle_beta   90.00
_cell.angle_gamma   90.00
#
_symmetry.space_group_name_H-M   'P 1'
#
loop_
_entity.id
_entity.type
_entity.pdbx_description
1 polymer ?
#
loop_
_entity_poly.entity_id
_entity_poly.type
_entity_poly.pdbx_seq_one_letter_code
_entity_poly.pdbx_strand_id
1 'polypeptide(L)'
;MYGTYQRVLKIFIISVFSILLLFTGGYAQPQVRLETDTDTREIQIPTSKQIRMEAQTQTNKEHFKFQWKIDPPSPSGGKFRGDDTTSQIVYYIPPDTADGVPPAHAAIAVSVTDSDNRTDTDTVTFTFTQTPKTGSIRVIVDVQDAEVYVNNEYKGIANRSQPLLCEDIPVGEADVSAGADGHIQSQFIQVHSTQLSEVTFELEKKSETETLIEKAIEALEGKKYDDAVSHALTILHTDPENQSARQILKDTVFLYADLANKALSEASPEQATNYQKKAQEAAKHLESEADADAALDRLEQLIIGALIEKAKTSVKQKKYDEARVYAEAVIEKYPGSEDAQQVLTHIGAKEFGPSEIIPLLEIAQKYIDENYLTKPPGKNAFEIYRKVLRSDPDNQTAKHGIRDIADRYLFFAKQAMDDDKIREAEILLKRGLKVFPRHMALLRFKRKLERIPPPLNEKYDKPFSPLMVNLGKFWISKYEITFGAYDDFCERQSRKKWSQILLERIAELPIDEKWLGRNMPVIYVSWHDAWNYVKWLSRETGRRYRLPTTREWEYAALGGRRTLYYWGDNPDNACQYANVADETALKADAVALKISCNDHYVRTAPVGNFKPNNFKLYDMLGNVWEWVKDPDQGSVLKGGAWNTGARSILIIQEREQVKKLRLLYPPETKERFIGFRVVRDLD
;
A
#
# COMPACT_ATOMS: atom_id res chain seq x y z
N MET A 1 31.03 36.41 -46.49
CA MET A 1 31.79 37.63 -46.12
C MET A 1 33.14 37.20 -45.57
N TYR A 2 34.13 38.10 -45.60
CA TYR A 2 35.52 37.92 -45.15
C TYR A 2 35.69 37.28 -43.76
N GLY A 3 36.84 36.62 -43.51
CA GLY A 3 37.24 36.28 -42.14
C GLY A 3 38.34 35.25 -41.94
N THR A 4 39.50 35.35 -42.60
CA THR A 4 40.70 34.58 -42.21
C THR A 4 41.16 35.02 -40.81
N TYR A 5 41.57 34.10 -39.92
CA TYR A 5 42.82 34.21 -39.15
C TYR A 5 43.19 32.92 -38.41
N GLN A 6 44.49 32.76 -38.20
CA GLN A 6 45.14 31.61 -37.56
C GLN A 6 44.78 31.46 -36.06
N ARG A 7 44.77 30.22 -35.57
CA ARG A 7 45.36 29.91 -34.25
C ARG A 7 46.42 28.84 -34.39
N VAL A 8 47.67 29.30 -34.39
CA VAL A 8 48.85 28.46 -34.19
C VAL A 8 48.79 27.90 -32.76
N LEU A 9 48.63 26.58 -32.60
CA LEU A 9 48.90 25.93 -31.34
C LEU A 9 50.36 25.41 -31.34
N LYS A 10 51.29 26.31 -30.99
CA LYS A 10 52.64 25.91 -30.59
C LYS A 10 52.53 25.13 -29.28
N ILE A 11 52.56 23.80 -29.35
CA ILE A 11 52.97 22.99 -28.21
C ILE A 11 54.44 22.64 -28.42
N PHE A 12 55.30 23.44 -27.81
CA PHE A 12 56.70 23.10 -27.61
C PHE A 12 56.76 22.03 -26.51
N ILE A 13 56.83 20.74 -26.89
CA ILE A 13 57.39 19.73 -25.98
C ILE A 13 58.90 19.81 -26.15
N ILE A 14 59.55 20.52 -25.23
CA ILE A 14 61.00 20.66 -25.19
C ILE A 14 61.57 19.56 -24.29
N SER A 15 61.90 18.40 -24.86
CA SER A 15 62.86 17.49 -24.22
C SER A 15 64.26 18.01 -24.52
N VAL A 16 64.81 18.88 -23.65
CA VAL A 16 66.18 19.39 -23.81
C VAL A 16 67.18 18.31 -23.39
N PHE A 17 67.70 17.54 -24.35
CA PHE A 17 69.02 16.94 -24.17
C PHE A 17 70.07 18.07 -24.20
N SER A 18 70.56 18.48 -23.04
CA SER A 18 71.65 19.45 -22.92
C SER A 18 73.00 18.74 -22.80
N ILE A 19 73.83 18.77 -23.85
CA ILE A 19 75.25 18.41 -23.69
C ILE A 19 75.97 19.61 -23.05
N LEU A 20 76.01 19.62 -21.72
CA LEU A 20 76.67 20.69 -20.96
C LEU A 20 78.16 20.34 -20.74
N LEU A 21 79.04 20.87 -21.59
CA LEU A 21 80.49 20.80 -21.38
C LEU A 21 80.93 21.79 -20.30
N LEU A 22 80.92 21.34 -19.03
CA LEU A 22 81.44 22.11 -17.90
C LEU A 22 82.97 22.09 -17.86
N PHE A 23 83.59 23.27 -18.05
CA PHE A 23 85.01 23.49 -17.79
C PHE A 23 85.19 24.61 -16.75
N THR A 24 85.00 24.28 -15.48
CA THR A 24 85.45 25.11 -14.36
C THR A 24 86.90 24.80 -14.05
N GLY A 25 87.77 25.82 -14.03
CA GLY A 25 89.22 25.65 -14.01
C GLY A 25 89.76 24.86 -12.82
N GLY A 26 90.45 23.74 -13.09
CA GLY A 26 91.10 22.90 -12.08
C GLY A 26 91.27 21.44 -12.47
N TYR A 27 92.04 21.14 -13.53
CA TYR A 27 92.49 19.79 -13.93
C TYR A 27 91.44 18.64 -13.87
N ALA A 28 90.21 18.86 -14.33
CA ALA A 28 89.23 17.79 -14.53
C ALA A 28 89.42 17.10 -15.90
N GLN A 29 89.25 15.78 -15.95
CA GLN A 29 89.13 15.02 -17.20
C GLN A 29 87.84 15.45 -17.93
N PRO A 30 87.80 15.58 -19.26
CA PRO A 30 86.55 15.82 -19.98
C PRO A 30 85.59 14.64 -19.75
N GLN A 31 84.31 14.95 -19.56
CA GLN A 31 83.25 13.96 -19.38
C GLN A 31 82.13 14.21 -20.39
N VAL A 32 81.45 13.13 -20.79
CA VAL A 32 80.20 13.20 -21.56
C VAL A 32 79.08 12.68 -20.66
N ARG A 33 78.09 13.54 -20.45
CA ARG A 33 76.89 13.25 -19.67
C ARG A 33 75.71 13.05 -20.61
N LEU A 34 75.00 11.94 -20.44
CA LEU A 34 73.81 11.57 -21.20
C LEU A 34 72.63 11.53 -20.22
N GLU A 35 71.66 12.42 -20.41
CA GLU A 35 70.50 12.57 -19.52
C GLU A 35 69.21 12.32 -20.29
N THR A 36 68.29 11.56 -19.70
CA THR A 36 66.90 11.40 -20.14
C THR A 36 65.96 11.88 -19.04
N ASP A 37 64.66 11.98 -19.33
CA ASP A 37 63.65 12.34 -18.32
C ASP A 37 63.57 11.34 -17.13
N THR A 38 64.25 10.18 -17.20
CA THR A 38 64.18 9.10 -16.18
C THR A 38 65.52 8.47 -15.74
N ASP A 39 66.62 8.64 -16.47
CA ASP A 39 67.96 8.10 -16.14
C ASP A 39 69.08 9.02 -16.67
N THR A 40 70.20 9.10 -15.95
CA THR A 40 71.38 9.91 -16.28
C THR A 40 72.67 9.09 -16.11
N ARG A 41 73.56 9.12 -17.10
CA ARG A 41 74.88 8.45 -17.06
C ARG A 41 76.02 9.37 -17.48
N GLU A 42 77.19 9.15 -16.88
CA GLU A 42 78.41 9.93 -17.10
C GLU A 42 79.55 9.02 -17.57
N ILE A 43 80.25 9.43 -18.63
CA ILE A 43 81.39 8.70 -19.23
C ILE A 43 82.63 9.58 -19.13
N GLN A 44 83.71 9.03 -18.56
CA GLN A 44 85.01 9.70 -18.39
C GLN A 44 85.86 9.57 -19.65
N ILE A 45 86.40 10.67 -20.19
CA ILE A 45 87.23 10.66 -21.40
C ILE A 45 88.70 10.99 -21.08
N PRO A 46 89.67 10.12 -21.44
CA PRO A 46 91.10 10.40 -21.24
C PRO A 46 91.61 11.64 -22.00
N THR A 47 92.33 12.51 -21.29
CA THR A 47 92.83 13.83 -21.73
C THR A 47 93.79 13.90 -22.94
N SER A 48 94.03 12.83 -23.69
CA SER A 48 95.03 12.77 -24.78
C SER A 48 94.51 12.28 -26.14
N LYS A 49 93.20 12.15 -26.34
CA LYS A 49 92.60 11.58 -27.57
C LYS A 49 91.67 12.57 -28.29
N GLN A 50 91.55 12.43 -29.62
CA GLN A 50 90.49 13.07 -30.40
C GLN A 50 89.15 12.35 -30.14
N ILE A 51 88.05 13.10 -30.13
CA ILE A 51 86.71 12.55 -29.93
C ILE A 51 85.97 12.54 -31.28
N ARG A 52 85.64 11.34 -31.77
CA ARG A 52 84.85 11.14 -33.00
C ARG A 52 83.68 10.21 -32.70
N MET A 53 82.53 10.81 -32.37
CA MET A 53 81.30 10.07 -32.10
C MET A 53 80.61 9.73 -33.42
N GLU A 54 80.37 8.43 -33.67
CA GLU A 54 79.57 7.94 -34.80
C GLU A 54 78.44 7.05 -34.29
N ALA A 55 77.20 7.37 -34.68
CA ALA A 55 76.03 6.56 -34.35
C ALA A 55 75.71 5.63 -35.53
N GLN A 56 75.66 4.32 -35.27
CA GLN A 56 75.09 3.33 -36.19
C GLN A 56 73.74 2.85 -35.65
N THR A 57 72.80 2.57 -36.55
CA THR A 57 71.49 2.02 -36.19
C THR A 57 71.22 0.73 -36.97
N GLN A 58 70.51 -0.20 -36.34
CA GLN A 58 69.86 -1.31 -37.04
C GLN A 58 68.34 -1.17 -36.97
N THR A 59 67.70 -1.51 -38.08
CA THR A 59 66.25 -1.60 -38.36
C THR A 59 65.46 -0.31 -38.67
N ASN A 60 65.12 -0.22 -39.97
CA ASN A 60 63.79 0.07 -40.54
C ASN A 60 62.97 1.29 -40.06
N LYS A 61 63.34 2.47 -40.58
CA LYS A 61 62.45 3.61 -40.95
C LYS A 61 61.69 4.32 -39.82
N GLU A 62 61.52 5.65 -39.79
CA GLU A 62 61.98 6.78 -40.63
C GLU A 62 61.63 8.04 -39.78
N HIS A 63 62.50 8.94 -39.32
CA HIS A 63 63.70 9.57 -39.90
C HIS A 63 64.78 9.90 -38.84
N PHE A 64 65.86 10.59 -39.23
CA PHE A 64 67.01 10.96 -38.38
C PHE A 64 67.50 12.40 -38.64
N LYS A 65 68.17 13.02 -37.65
CA LYS A 65 69.21 14.03 -37.92
C LYS A 65 70.24 14.14 -36.79
N PHE A 66 71.52 14.22 -37.15
CA PHE A 66 72.69 14.36 -36.27
C PHE A 66 73.60 15.49 -36.78
N GLN A 67 74.38 16.15 -35.90
CA GLN A 67 75.59 16.89 -36.30
C GLN A 67 76.45 17.34 -35.11
N TRP A 68 77.74 16.92 -35.03
CA TRP A 68 78.84 17.66 -34.39
C TRP A 68 80.24 17.22 -34.87
N LYS A 69 81.26 18.02 -34.51
CA LYS A 69 82.70 17.81 -34.73
C LYS A 69 83.48 18.48 -33.58
N ILE A 70 84.59 17.91 -33.09
CA ILE A 70 85.55 18.60 -32.21
C ILE A 70 87.00 18.27 -32.64
N ASP A 71 87.87 19.28 -32.73
CA ASP A 71 89.32 19.13 -32.97
C ASP A 71 90.15 19.74 -31.80
N PRO A 72 91.37 19.23 -31.52
CA PRO A 72 92.10 19.42 -30.26
C PRO A 72 92.97 20.71 -30.18
N PRO A 73 93.57 21.03 -29.00
CA PRO A 73 94.11 22.37 -28.72
C PRO A 73 95.62 22.59 -28.95
N SER A 74 96.01 23.88 -28.89
CA SER A 74 97.33 24.46 -28.52
C SER A 74 98.24 24.96 -29.67
N PRO A 75 99.12 25.98 -29.49
CA PRO A 75 99.29 26.90 -28.35
C PRO A 75 99.09 28.39 -28.67
N SER A 76 98.99 29.22 -27.61
CA SER A 76 99.03 30.70 -27.58
C SER A 76 97.82 31.46 -28.17
N GLY A 77 97.37 32.51 -27.47
CA GLY A 77 96.41 33.49 -28.02
C GLY A 77 94.93 33.09 -28.01
N GLY A 78 94.41 32.53 -26.92
CA GLY A 78 93.02 32.04 -26.86
C GLY A 78 91.93 33.11 -26.99
N LYS A 79 91.26 33.15 -28.15
CA LYS A 79 89.82 33.44 -28.29
C LYS A 79 89.24 32.66 -29.48
N PHE A 80 88.31 31.76 -29.23
CA PHE A 80 87.37 31.26 -30.23
C PHE A 80 85.94 31.45 -29.72
N ARG A 81 85.06 31.96 -30.58
CA ARG A 81 83.63 32.11 -30.30
C ARG A 81 82.98 30.73 -30.27
N GLY A 82 82.15 30.47 -29.26
CA GLY A 82 81.12 29.45 -29.38
C GLY A 82 79.97 30.00 -30.22
N ASP A 83 79.52 29.21 -31.19
CA ASP A 83 78.27 29.38 -31.91
C ASP A 83 77.60 28.00 -32.00
N ASP A 84 76.27 27.99 -32.04
CA ASP A 84 75.36 26.86 -31.74
C ASP A 84 75.86 25.41 -31.92
N THR A 85 75.80 24.64 -30.82
CA THR A 85 75.81 23.17 -30.83
C THR A 85 74.79 22.58 -29.83
N THR A 86 73.50 22.61 -30.19
CA THR A 86 72.47 21.71 -29.62
C THR A 86 71.64 21.01 -30.71
N SER A 87 72.11 19.85 -31.17
CA SER A 87 71.36 18.89 -31.98
C SER A 87 70.45 18.05 -31.08
N GLN A 88 69.18 18.43 -30.97
CA GLN A 88 68.17 17.61 -30.28
C GLN A 88 67.78 16.40 -31.15
N ILE A 89 67.69 15.23 -30.53
CA ILE A 89 67.11 14.02 -31.15
C ILE A 89 65.67 13.91 -30.66
N VAL A 90 64.70 14.01 -31.57
CA VAL A 90 63.26 13.88 -31.25
C VAL A 90 62.76 12.53 -31.78
N TYR A 91 62.34 11.65 -30.88
CA TYR A 91 61.77 10.35 -31.21
C TYR A 91 60.24 10.46 -31.25
N TYR A 92 59.61 10.04 -32.36
CA TYR A 92 58.16 10.01 -32.51
C TYR A 92 57.66 8.56 -32.49
N ILE A 93 56.79 8.23 -31.54
CA ILE A 93 56.05 6.96 -31.52
C ILE A 93 54.63 7.26 -32.05
N PRO A 94 54.13 6.57 -33.09
CA PRO A 94 52.77 6.76 -33.57
C PRO A 94 51.72 6.38 -32.52
N PRO A 95 50.59 7.13 -32.41
CA PRO A 95 49.59 6.90 -31.36
C PRO A 95 48.86 5.54 -31.46
N ASP A 96 48.82 4.91 -32.65
CA ASP A 96 48.05 3.68 -32.89
C ASP A 96 48.85 2.38 -32.67
N THR A 97 49.88 2.39 -31.82
CA THR A 97 50.60 1.16 -31.44
C THR A 97 49.90 0.47 -30.25
N ALA A 98 48.82 -0.25 -30.56
CA ALA A 98 48.06 -1.06 -29.63
C ALA A 98 48.89 -2.20 -28.97
N ASP A 99 48.33 -2.76 -27.90
CA ASP A 99 48.93 -3.72 -26.97
C ASP A 99 49.88 -4.78 -27.57
N GLY A 100 51.01 -4.98 -26.87
CA GLY A 100 51.85 -6.18 -27.03
C GLY A 100 53.18 -6.01 -27.77
N VAL A 101 53.55 -4.79 -28.18
CA VAL A 101 54.90 -4.53 -28.70
C VAL A 101 55.91 -4.54 -27.54
N PRO A 102 57.08 -5.25 -27.65
CA PRO A 102 58.14 -5.17 -26.64
C PRO A 102 58.61 -3.73 -26.42
N PRO A 103 59.17 -3.38 -25.25
CA PRO A 103 59.64 -2.03 -25.01
C PRO A 103 60.63 -1.59 -26.09
N ALA A 104 60.44 -0.39 -26.63
CA ALA A 104 61.32 0.13 -27.66
C ALA A 104 62.70 0.38 -27.05
N HIS A 105 63.71 -0.34 -27.53
CA HIS A 105 65.09 -0.16 -27.12
C HIS A 105 65.83 0.75 -28.11
N ALA A 106 66.40 1.84 -27.60
CA ALA A 106 67.31 2.68 -28.38
C ALA A 106 68.72 2.55 -27.80
N ALA A 107 69.68 2.13 -28.62
CA ALA A 107 71.08 2.04 -28.23
C ALA A 107 71.88 3.19 -28.86
N ILE A 108 72.68 3.89 -28.04
CA ILE A 108 73.63 4.91 -28.48
C ILE A 108 75.03 4.36 -28.21
N ALA A 109 75.75 4.04 -29.29
CA ALA A 109 77.17 3.72 -29.22
C ALA A 109 78.01 5.01 -29.23
N VAL A 110 78.97 5.10 -28.32
CA VAL A 110 79.96 6.18 -28.24
C VAL A 110 81.33 5.58 -28.46
N SER A 111 81.96 5.97 -29.57
CA SER A 111 83.32 5.53 -29.94
C SER A 111 84.34 6.64 -29.70
N VAL A 112 85.54 6.28 -29.25
CA VAL A 112 86.69 7.15 -29.11
C VAL A 112 87.88 6.53 -29.84
N THR A 113 88.44 7.25 -30.81
CA THR A 113 89.56 6.78 -31.63
C THR A 113 90.81 7.59 -31.33
N ASP A 114 91.94 6.94 -31.08
CA ASP A 114 93.22 7.64 -30.88
C ASP A 114 93.97 7.97 -32.18
N SER A 115 95.09 8.69 -32.05
CA SER A 115 95.96 9.09 -33.15
C SER A 115 96.57 7.93 -33.93
N ASP A 116 96.62 6.74 -33.33
CA ASP A 116 97.09 5.50 -33.97
C ASP A 116 95.93 4.75 -34.67
N ASN A 117 94.76 5.40 -34.76
CA ASN A 117 93.53 4.91 -35.38
C ASN A 117 92.93 3.66 -34.70
N ARG A 118 93.17 3.48 -33.39
CA ARG A 118 92.52 2.43 -32.58
C ARG A 118 91.26 2.99 -31.93
N THR A 119 90.14 2.28 -32.09
CA THR A 119 88.82 2.68 -31.58
C THR A 119 88.42 1.84 -30.38
N ASP A 120 87.93 2.51 -29.35
CA ASP A 120 87.26 1.91 -28.19
C ASP A 120 85.78 2.38 -28.19
N THR A 121 84.83 1.50 -27.88
CA THR A 121 83.39 1.76 -28.05
C THR A 121 82.58 1.27 -26.85
N ASP A 122 81.86 2.19 -26.21
CA ASP A 122 80.86 1.87 -25.19
C ASP A 122 79.45 2.07 -25.75
N THR A 123 78.44 1.36 -25.24
CA THR A 123 77.06 1.40 -25.76
C THR A 123 76.03 1.49 -24.64
N VAL A 124 75.28 2.61 -24.62
CA VAL A 124 74.20 2.84 -23.65
C VAL A 124 72.86 2.48 -24.28
N THR A 125 72.09 1.60 -23.64
CA THR A 125 70.76 1.18 -24.11
C THR A 125 69.66 1.76 -23.22
N PHE A 126 68.74 2.49 -23.84
CA PHE A 126 67.53 3.05 -23.20
C PHE A 126 66.33 2.15 -23.48
N THR A 127 65.38 2.10 -22.55
CA THR A 127 64.17 1.26 -22.63
C THR A 127 62.95 2.13 -22.37
N PHE A 128 62.12 2.36 -23.40
CA PHE A 128 60.93 3.19 -23.29
C PHE A 128 59.69 2.34 -23.02
N THR A 129 58.89 2.74 -22.02
CA THR A 129 57.57 2.16 -21.73
C THR A 129 56.53 3.29 -21.72
N GLN A 130 55.42 3.13 -22.45
CA GLN A 130 54.30 4.04 -22.35
C GLN A 130 53.38 3.61 -21.21
N THR A 131 53.09 4.52 -20.29
CA THR A 131 51.94 4.40 -19.38
C THR A 131 50.74 5.14 -19.98
N PRO A 132 49.55 4.53 -20.08
CA PRO A 132 48.35 5.22 -20.54
C PRO A 132 48.05 6.46 -19.69
N LYS A 133 47.68 7.57 -20.34
CA LYS A 133 47.33 8.84 -19.68
C LYS A 133 45.86 8.95 -19.30
N THR A 134 45.05 8.03 -19.79
CA THR A 134 43.62 7.91 -19.50
C THR A 134 43.32 6.54 -18.90
N GLY A 135 42.19 6.46 -18.21
CA GLY A 135 41.58 5.23 -17.69
C GLY A 135 40.08 5.26 -17.92
N SER A 136 39.36 4.35 -17.27
CA SER A 136 37.91 4.21 -17.40
C SER A 136 37.23 4.14 -16.04
N ILE A 137 36.01 4.65 -15.97
CA ILE A 137 35.14 4.61 -14.78
C ILE A 137 33.86 3.87 -15.13
N ARG A 138 33.46 2.88 -14.32
CA ARG A 138 32.10 2.32 -14.36
C ARG A 138 31.25 2.97 -13.28
N VAL A 139 30.16 3.63 -13.68
CA VAL A 139 29.19 4.28 -12.78
C VAL A 139 27.97 3.38 -12.64
N ILE A 140 27.75 2.91 -11.42
CA ILE A 140 26.65 2.04 -11.02
C ILE A 140 25.63 2.89 -10.25
N VAL A 141 24.35 2.72 -10.56
CA VAL A 141 23.22 3.40 -9.89
C VAL A 141 22.16 2.37 -9.53
N ASP A 142 21.34 2.64 -8.52
CA ASP A 142 20.24 1.80 -8.08
C ASP A 142 18.87 2.17 -8.71
N VAL A 143 18.79 3.36 -9.31
CA VAL A 143 17.62 3.89 -10.04
C VAL A 143 17.71 3.68 -11.56
N GLN A 144 16.65 4.05 -12.29
CA GLN A 144 16.65 4.13 -13.75
C GLN A 144 16.87 5.59 -14.19
N ASP A 145 17.37 5.76 -15.41
CA ASP A 145 17.53 7.04 -16.09
C ASP A 145 18.31 8.12 -15.31
N ALA A 146 19.38 7.73 -14.61
CA ALA A 146 20.25 8.66 -13.89
C ALA A 146 21.23 9.37 -14.82
N GLU A 147 21.25 10.70 -14.80
CA GLU A 147 22.22 11.52 -15.52
C GLU A 147 23.59 11.46 -14.81
N VAL A 148 24.65 11.17 -15.56
CA VAL A 148 26.02 11.00 -15.03
C VAL A 148 26.95 12.06 -15.59
N TYR A 149 27.75 12.65 -14.69
CA TYR A 149 28.79 13.63 -15.00
C TYR A 149 30.13 13.19 -14.40
N VAL A 150 31.23 13.51 -15.10
CA VAL A 150 32.59 13.35 -14.59
C VAL A 150 33.31 14.69 -14.76
N ASN A 151 33.87 15.24 -13.68
CA ASN A 151 34.46 16.58 -13.61
C ASN A 151 33.53 17.67 -14.18
N ASN A 152 32.24 17.60 -13.84
CA ASN A 152 31.16 18.48 -14.31
C ASN A 152 30.89 18.41 -15.83
N GLU A 153 31.38 17.38 -16.54
CA GLU A 153 31.10 17.11 -17.94
C GLU A 153 30.12 15.93 -18.07
N TYR A 154 29.01 16.12 -18.79
CA TYR A 154 27.99 15.08 -18.98
C TYR A 154 28.54 13.90 -19.80
N LYS A 155 28.37 12.67 -19.29
CA LYS A 155 28.83 11.44 -19.93
C LYS A 155 27.72 10.52 -20.43
N GLY A 156 26.49 10.66 -19.94
CA GLY A 156 25.34 9.90 -20.42
C GLY A 156 24.35 9.53 -19.32
N ILE A 157 23.56 8.49 -19.58
CA ILE A 157 22.54 7.97 -18.68
C ILE A 157 22.95 6.59 -18.17
N ALA A 158 22.97 6.40 -16.85
CA ALA A 158 23.16 5.11 -16.19
C ALA A 158 21.81 4.52 -15.75
N ASN A 159 21.72 3.18 -15.75
CA ASN A 159 20.51 2.45 -15.39
C ASN A 159 20.84 1.31 -14.41
N ARG A 160 19.92 0.96 -13.52
CA ARG A 160 20.08 -0.10 -12.52
C ARG A 160 20.52 -1.44 -13.11
N SER A 161 20.00 -1.78 -14.29
CA SER A 161 20.32 -3.00 -15.04
C SER A 161 21.50 -2.84 -16.02
N GLN A 162 21.99 -1.62 -16.22
CA GLN A 162 23.04 -1.29 -17.19
C GLN A 162 23.87 -0.08 -16.69
N PRO A 163 24.94 -0.35 -15.91
CA PRO A 163 25.90 0.67 -15.51
C PRO A 163 26.51 1.39 -16.71
N LEU A 164 26.80 2.68 -16.55
CA LEU A 164 27.47 3.48 -17.59
C LEU A 164 28.98 3.26 -17.52
N LEU A 165 29.63 3.05 -18.67
CA LEU A 165 31.08 3.02 -18.79
C LEU A 165 31.55 4.35 -19.39
N CYS A 166 32.35 5.09 -18.63
CA CYS A 166 32.97 6.34 -19.04
C CYS A 166 34.43 6.07 -19.39
N GLU A 167 34.78 6.18 -20.68
CA GLU A 167 36.14 5.97 -21.19
C GLU A 167 36.88 7.32 -21.35
N ASP A 168 38.18 7.26 -21.68
CA ASP A 168 39.07 8.41 -21.88
C ASP A 168 39.16 9.43 -20.72
N ILE A 169 38.96 8.96 -19.48
CA ILE A 169 39.04 9.83 -18.29
C ILE A 169 40.51 10.02 -17.87
N PRO A 170 40.99 11.25 -17.61
CA PRO A 170 42.35 11.50 -17.15
C PRO A 170 42.70 10.71 -15.87
N VAL A 171 43.90 10.13 -15.83
CA VAL A 171 44.43 9.40 -14.68
C VAL A 171 44.70 10.37 -13.52
N GLY A 172 44.16 10.08 -12.33
CA GLY A 172 44.21 10.95 -11.15
C GLY A 172 42.87 11.01 -10.42
N GLU A 173 42.67 12.05 -9.61
CA GLU A 173 41.41 12.29 -8.91
C GLU A 173 40.34 12.85 -9.87
N ALA A 174 39.13 12.28 -9.83
CA ALA A 174 37.98 12.75 -10.60
C ALA A 174 36.74 12.86 -9.70
N ASP A 175 36.00 13.96 -9.84
CA ASP A 175 34.67 14.14 -9.27
C ASP A 175 33.66 13.42 -10.18
N VAL A 176 33.00 12.38 -9.69
CA VAL A 176 31.90 11.73 -10.40
C VAL A 176 30.61 12.11 -9.70
N SER A 177 29.60 12.52 -10.46
CA SER A 177 28.24 12.73 -9.93
C SER A 177 27.19 12.02 -10.74
N ALA A 178 26.14 11.59 -10.05
CA ALA A 178 24.95 10.98 -10.64
C ALA A 178 23.71 11.63 -10.03
N GLY A 179 22.67 11.83 -10.85
CA GLY A 179 21.42 12.42 -10.39
C GLY A 179 20.18 11.90 -11.11
N ALA A 180 19.07 11.89 -10.37
CA ALA A 180 17.75 11.50 -10.83
C ALA A 180 16.68 12.29 -10.04
N ASP A 181 15.53 12.58 -10.65
CA ASP A 181 14.39 13.26 -10.03
C ASP A 181 14.75 14.52 -9.19
N GLY A 182 15.73 15.30 -9.67
CA GLY A 182 16.20 16.54 -9.04
C GLY A 182 17.21 16.38 -7.89
N HIS A 183 17.57 15.16 -7.52
CA HIS A 183 18.60 14.86 -6.52
C HIS A 183 19.91 14.50 -7.21
N ILE A 184 21.04 15.05 -6.74
CA ILE A 184 22.39 14.79 -7.28
C ILE A 184 23.31 14.42 -6.12
N GLN A 185 24.03 13.31 -6.24
CA GLN A 185 25.14 12.94 -5.37
C GLN A 185 26.47 13.05 -6.13
N SER A 186 27.56 13.34 -5.43
CA SER A 186 28.93 13.43 -5.96
C SER A 186 29.90 12.64 -5.08
N GLN A 187 30.89 12.01 -5.69
CA GLN A 187 31.98 11.32 -5.01
C GLN A 187 33.29 11.46 -5.79
N PHE A 188 34.36 11.83 -5.09
CA PHE A 188 35.73 11.81 -5.63
C PHE A 188 36.28 10.39 -5.65
N ILE A 189 36.82 9.97 -6.80
CA ILE A 189 37.47 8.67 -6.97
C ILE A 189 38.84 8.81 -7.64
N GLN A 190 39.70 7.80 -7.48
CA GLN A 190 40.96 7.70 -8.21
C GLN A 190 40.79 6.88 -9.49
N VAL A 191 41.25 7.44 -10.61
CA VAL A 191 41.22 6.84 -11.94
C VAL A 191 42.59 6.23 -12.24
N HIS A 192 42.61 4.92 -12.52
CA HIS A 192 43.84 4.18 -12.80
C HIS A 192 44.00 3.89 -14.31
N SER A 193 45.25 3.86 -14.79
CA SER A 193 45.59 3.61 -16.20
C SER A 193 45.55 2.14 -16.64
N THR A 194 45.46 1.22 -15.69
CA THR A 194 45.58 -0.24 -15.93
C THR A 194 44.47 -1.06 -15.27
N GLN A 195 43.55 -0.40 -14.55
CA GLN A 195 42.44 -1.03 -13.85
C GLN A 195 41.19 -0.16 -14.00
N LEU A 196 40.05 -0.78 -14.26
CA LEU A 196 38.75 -0.13 -14.24
C LEU A 196 38.44 0.39 -12.82
N SER A 197 38.22 1.69 -12.68
CA SER A 197 37.68 2.28 -11.45
C SER A 197 36.16 2.11 -11.44
N GLU A 198 35.57 1.78 -10.28
CA GLU A 198 34.12 1.63 -10.13
C GLU A 198 33.60 2.56 -9.03
N VAL A 199 32.41 3.13 -9.25
CA VAL A 199 31.71 3.99 -8.29
C VAL A 199 30.23 3.64 -8.28
N THR A 200 29.61 3.64 -7.09
CA THR A 200 28.21 3.27 -6.90
C THR A 200 27.47 4.37 -6.15
N PHE A 201 26.33 4.80 -6.70
CA PHE A 201 25.41 5.73 -6.06
C PHE A 201 24.13 5.01 -5.65
N GLU A 202 23.71 5.22 -4.41
CA GLU A 202 22.39 4.87 -3.90
C GLU A 202 21.56 6.17 -3.88
N LEU A 203 20.83 6.42 -4.96
CA LEU A 203 20.03 7.62 -5.17
C LEU A 203 18.63 7.38 -4.60
N GLU A 204 18.31 8.03 -3.48
CA GLU A 204 16.99 7.95 -2.87
C GLU A 204 15.91 8.38 -3.88
N LYS A 205 15.14 7.40 -4.37
CA LYS A 205 14.03 7.67 -5.27
C LYS A 205 12.96 8.47 -4.53
N LYS A 206 12.63 9.66 -5.04
CA LYS A 206 11.55 10.50 -4.51
C LYS A 206 10.29 9.65 -4.34
N SER A 207 9.72 9.67 -3.14
CA SER A 207 8.63 8.77 -2.80
C SER A 207 7.37 9.11 -3.62
N GLU A 208 6.55 8.08 -3.91
CA GLU A 208 5.26 8.30 -4.58
C GLU A 208 4.38 9.26 -3.75
N THR A 209 4.53 9.22 -2.42
CA THR A 209 3.91 10.14 -1.45
C THR A 209 4.31 11.60 -1.69
N GLU A 210 5.60 11.93 -1.80
CA GLU A 210 6.07 13.31 -2.04
C GLU A 210 5.57 13.85 -3.38
N THR A 211 5.62 13.02 -4.42
CA THR A 211 5.08 13.37 -5.75
C THR A 211 3.57 13.66 -5.71
N LEU A 212 2.82 12.97 -4.85
CA LEU A 212 1.39 13.22 -4.66
C LEU A 212 1.13 14.47 -3.81
N ILE A 213 2.00 14.79 -2.84
CA ILE A 213 1.90 16.01 -2.02
C ILE A 213 2.07 17.25 -2.91
N GLU A 214 3.06 17.26 -3.81
CA GLU A 214 3.27 18.39 -4.74
C GLU A 214 2.05 18.61 -5.65
N LYS A 215 1.51 17.54 -6.24
CA LYS A 215 0.28 17.60 -7.07
C LYS A 215 -0.94 18.10 -6.30
N ALA A 216 -1.06 17.73 -5.02
CA ALA A 216 -2.12 18.20 -4.15
C ALA A 216 -2.00 19.71 -3.87
N ILE A 217 -0.78 20.22 -3.67
CA ILE A 217 -0.50 21.66 -3.47
C ILE A 217 -0.76 22.45 -4.77
N GLU A 218 -0.24 22.00 -5.92
CA GLU A 218 -0.49 22.65 -7.22
C GLU A 218 -1.98 22.74 -7.55
N ALA A 219 -2.75 21.69 -7.23
CA ALA A 219 -4.20 21.69 -7.41
C ALA A 219 -4.91 22.69 -6.47
N LEU A 220 -4.45 22.82 -5.22
CA LEU A 220 -4.97 23.77 -4.24
C LEU A 220 -4.76 25.22 -4.70
N GLU A 221 -3.52 25.56 -5.07
CA GLU A 221 -3.16 26.89 -5.60
C GLU A 221 -3.88 27.20 -6.92
N GLY A 222 -4.00 26.20 -7.79
CA GLY A 222 -4.77 26.26 -9.04
C GLY A 222 -6.29 26.34 -8.87
N LYS A 223 -6.81 26.37 -7.63
CA LYS A 223 -8.24 26.38 -7.28
C LYS A 223 -9.03 25.16 -7.75
N LYS A 224 -8.33 24.05 -8.00
CA LYS A 224 -8.88 22.73 -8.35
C LYS A 224 -9.08 21.91 -7.08
N TYR A 225 -9.92 22.41 -6.19
CA TYR A 225 -10.09 21.84 -4.85
C TYR A 225 -10.50 20.35 -4.85
N ASP A 226 -11.31 19.93 -5.84
CA ASP A 226 -11.72 18.54 -6.00
C ASP A 226 -10.52 17.62 -6.32
N ASP A 227 -9.55 18.10 -7.12
CA ASP A 227 -8.31 17.37 -7.46
C ASP A 227 -7.35 17.34 -6.26
N ALA A 228 -7.25 18.45 -5.52
CA ALA A 228 -6.43 18.53 -4.30
C ALA A 228 -6.90 17.53 -3.22
N VAL A 229 -8.22 17.44 -3.00
CA VAL A 229 -8.83 16.42 -2.12
C VAL A 229 -8.52 15.02 -2.64
N SER A 230 -8.66 14.76 -3.95
CA SER A 230 -8.38 13.44 -4.52
C SER A 230 -6.92 12.99 -4.29
N HIS A 231 -5.95 13.88 -4.47
CA HIS A 231 -4.54 13.58 -4.21
C HIS A 231 -4.26 13.37 -2.72
N ALA A 232 -4.78 14.24 -1.84
CA ALA A 232 -4.63 14.10 -0.39
C ALA A 232 -5.25 12.80 0.15
N LEU A 233 -6.45 12.42 -0.30
CA LEU A 233 -7.09 11.15 0.07
C LEU A 233 -6.33 9.92 -0.44
N THR A 234 -5.65 10.03 -1.59
CA THR A 234 -4.78 8.96 -2.11
C THR A 234 -3.60 8.71 -1.16
N ILE A 235 -2.99 9.78 -0.64
CA ILE A 235 -1.92 9.70 0.36
C ILE A 235 -2.45 9.10 1.68
N LEU A 236 -3.57 9.60 2.20
CA LEU A 236 -4.13 9.10 3.47
C LEU A 236 -4.65 7.65 3.40
N HIS A 237 -4.84 7.10 2.20
CA HIS A 237 -5.14 5.67 2.04
C HIS A 237 -3.92 4.76 2.28
N THR A 238 -2.71 5.25 2.00
CA THR A 238 -1.45 4.51 2.20
C THR A 238 -0.76 4.88 3.51
N ASP A 239 -0.81 6.14 3.91
CA ASP A 239 -0.27 6.69 5.16
C ASP A 239 -1.32 7.57 5.87
N PRO A 240 -2.17 6.98 6.73
CA PRO A 240 -3.25 7.71 7.39
C PRO A 240 -2.79 8.86 8.29
N GLU A 241 -1.55 8.83 8.81
CA GLU A 241 -0.99 9.86 9.71
C GLU A 241 -0.22 10.96 8.98
N ASN A 242 -0.28 10.99 7.64
CA ASN A 242 0.47 11.96 6.84
C ASN A 242 0.03 13.41 7.11
N GLN A 243 0.87 14.15 7.83
CA GLN A 243 0.55 15.51 8.28
C GLN A 243 0.32 16.48 7.10
N SER A 244 1.10 16.37 6.03
CA SER A 244 0.95 17.22 4.84
C SER A 244 -0.40 17.00 4.15
N ALA A 245 -0.82 15.75 3.96
CA ALA A 245 -2.11 15.44 3.36
C ALA A 245 -3.30 15.85 4.25
N ARG A 246 -3.18 15.69 5.59
CA ARG A 246 -4.19 16.20 6.54
C ARG A 246 -4.31 17.73 6.47
N GLN A 247 -3.19 18.45 6.46
CA GLN A 247 -3.18 19.92 6.35
C GLN A 247 -3.84 20.40 5.04
N ILE A 248 -3.54 19.77 3.90
CA ILE A 248 -4.16 20.13 2.61
C ILE A 248 -5.68 19.93 2.63
N LEU A 249 -6.18 18.83 3.24
CA LEU A 249 -7.63 18.65 3.43
C LEU A 249 -8.23 19.73 4.33
N LYS A 250 -7.56 20.07 5.45
CA LYS A 250 -8.00 21.12 6.38
C LYS A 250 -8.15 22.47 5.68
N ASP A 251 -7.13 22.89 4.92
CA ASP A 251 -7.17 24.15 4.15
C ASP A 251 -8.28 24.13 3.09
N THR A 252 -8.50 22.97 2.45
CA THR A 252 -9.58 22.79 1.48
C THR A 252 -10.98 22.88 2.10
N VAL A 253 -11.17 22.37 3.33
CA VAL A 253 -12.42 22.51 4.10
C VAL A 253 -12.73 23.98 4.36
N PHE A 254 -11.75 24.78 4.78
CA PHE A 254 -11.92 26.23 4.99
C PHE A 254 -12.25 26.96 3.68
N LEU A 255 -11.61 26.60 2.56
CA LEU A 255 -11.89 27.21 1.26
C LEU A 255 -13.31 26.91 0.75
N TYR A 256 -13.82 25.68 0.92
CA TYR A 256 -15.23 25.38 0.62
C TYR A 256 -16.19 26.10 1.58
N ALA A 257 -15.83 26.30 2.84
CA ALA A 257 -16.62 27.07 3.79
C ALA A 257 -16.77 28.54 3.36
N ASP A 258 -15.68 29.19 2.92
CA ASP A 258 -15.72 30.55 2.38
C ASP A 258 -16.52 30.66 1.07
N LEU A 259 -16.41 29.67 0.18
CA LEU A 259 -17.24 29.59 -1.03
C LEU A 259 -18.73 29.45 -0.72
N ALA A 260 -19.09 28.67 0.31
CA ALA A 260 -20.47 28.55 0.78
C ALA A 260 -20.98 29.87 1.38
N ASN A 261 -20.18 30.54 2.22
CA ASN A 261 -20.51 31.87 2.77
C ASN A 261 -20.73 32.91 1.66
N LYS A 262 -19.86 32.91 0.63
CA LYS A 262 -20.02 33.77 -0.54
C LYS A 262 -21.32 33.47 -1.29
N ALA A 263 -21.62 32.21 -1.56
CA ALA A 263 -22.86 31.81 -2.23
C ALA A 263 -24.13 32.19 -1.43
N LEU A 264 -24.07 32.19 -0.09
CA LEU A 264 -25.15 32.72 0.76
C LEU A 264 -25.31 34.24 0.58
N SER A 265 -24.21 35.00 0.54
CA SER A 265 -24.25 36.45 0.29
C SER A 265 -24.81 36.82 -1.09
N GLU A 266 -24.61 35.95 -2.07
CA GLU A 266 -25.16 36.03 -3.44
C GLU A 266 -26.57 35.39 -3.56
N ALA A 267 -27.28 35.21 -2.42
CA ALA A 267 -28.64 34.66 -2.31
C ALA A 267 -28.85 33.29 -2.99
N SER A 268 -27.79 32.50 -3.11
CA SER A 268 -27.72 31.22 -3.83
C SER A 268 -27.50 30.01 -2.88
N PRO A 269 -28.49 29.68 -2.01
CA PRO A 269 -28.33 28.66 -0.99
C PRO A 269 -28.15 27.24 -1.53
N GLU A 270 -28.56 26.96 -2.76
CA GLU A 270 -28.29 25.68 -3.44
C GLU A 270 -26.78 25.48 -3.68
N GLN A 271 -26.10 26.53 -4.14
CA GLN A 271 -24.64 26.52 -4.32
C GLN A 271 -23.93 26.45 -2.96
N ALA A 272 -24.42 27.17 -1.94
CA ALA A 272 -23.89 27.07 -0.59
C ALA A 272 -24.02 25.64 -0.01
N THR A 273 -25.16 24.98 -0.25
CA THR A 273 -25.39 23.59 0.17
C THR A 273 -24.46 22.61 -0.56
N ASN A 274 -24.17 22.85 -1.85
CA ASN A 274 -23.20 22.05 -2.61
C ASN A 274 -21.77 22.19 -2.05
N TYR A 275 -21.33 23.42 -1.77
CA TYR A 275 -20.02 23.67 -1.14
C TYR A 275 -19.94 23.11 0.28
N GLN A 276 -21.01 23.22 1.09
CA GLN A 276 -21.07 22.55 2.40
C GLN A 276 -20.88 21.04 2.28
N LYS A 277 -21.54 20.39 1.31
CA LYS A 277 -21.40 18.95 1.10
C LYS A 277 -19.95 18.57 0.76
N LYS A 278 -19.28 19.35 -0.10
CA LYS A 278 -17.86 19.13 -0.43
C LYS A 278 -16.95 19.32 0.78
N ALA A 279 -17.20 20.33 1.61
CA ALA A 279 -16.48 20.53 2.88
C ALA A 279 -16.66 19.34 3.84
N GLN A 280 -17.90 18.83 3.98
CA GLN A 280 -18.20 17.65 4.81
C GLN A 280 -17.53 16.36 4.28
N GLU A 281 -17.42 16.20 2.96
CA GLU A 281 -16.76 15.06 2.33
C GLU A 281 -15.24 15.06 2.54
N ALA A 282 -14.59 16.22 2.43
CA ALA A 282 -13.16 16.37 2.75
C ALA A 282 -12.88 16.19 4.26
N ALA A 283 -13.68 16.79 5.14
CA ALA A 283 -13.47 16.74 6.59
C ALA A 283 -13.64 15.34 7.21
N LYS A 284 -14.44 14.46 6.59
CA LYS A 284 -14.66 13.08 7.06
C LYS A 284 -13.37 12.28 7.26
N HIS A 285 -12.29 12.66 6.58
CA HIS A 285 -10.99 11.99 6.63
C HIS A 285 -9.98 12.65 7.60
N LEU A 286 -10.41 13.63 8.39
CA LEU A 286 -9.64 14.35 9.42
C LEU A 286 -10.02 13.91 10.85
N GLU A 287 -10.08 12.60 11.10
CA GLU A 287 -10.52 12.06 12.40
C GLU A 287 -9.78 12.74 13.58
N SER A 288 -10.55 13.31 14.50
CA SER A 288 -10.13 14.04 15.73
C SER A 288 -9.64 15.50 15.63
N GLU A 289 -9.73 16.16 14.47
CA GLU A 289 -9.41 17.61 14.38
C GLU A 289 -10.61 18.54 14.70
N ALA A 290 -10.69 18.97 15.96
CA ALA A 290 -11.76 19.83 16.48
C ALA A 290 -12.00 21.15 15.71
N ASP A 291 -10.98 21.69 15.03
CA ASP A 291 -11.11 22.92 14.23
C ASP A 291 -11.99 22.72 12.98
N ALA A 292 -11.92 21.54 12.35
CA ALA A 292 -12.68 21.23 11.13
C ALA A 292 -14.16 21.02 11.45
N ASP A 293 -14.45 20.30 12.53
CA ASP A 293 -15.81 20.12 13.05
C ASP A 293 -16.42 21.48 13.45
N ALA A 294 -15.68 22.33 14.18
CA ALA A 294 -16.15 23.67 14.56
C ALA A 294 -16.40 24.60 13.36
N ALA A 295 -15.61 24.49 12.29
CA ALA A 295 -15.81 25.23 11.05
C ALA A 295 -17.09 24.77 10.31
N LEU A 296 -17.32 23.46 10.25
CA LEU A 296 -18.52 22.88 9.63
C LEU A 296 -19.79 23.21 10.41
N ASP A 297 -19.79 23.05 11.74
CA ASP A 297 -20.90 23.41 12.62
C ASP A 297 -21.30 24.88 12.46
N ARG A 298 -20.32 25.77 12.40
CA ARG A 298 -20.56 27.21 12.22
C ARG A 298 -21.16 27.53 10.84
N LEU A 299 -20.64 26.91 9.78
CA LEU A 299 -21.20 27.06 8.42
C LEU A 299 -22.64 26.54 8.35
N GLU A 300 -22.90 25.43 9.04
CA GLU A 300 -24.17 24.75 9.07
C GLU A 300 -25.27 25.60 9.69
N GLN A 301 -24.99 26.28 10.82
CA GLN A 301 -25.92 27.24 11.43
C GLN A 301 -26.25 28.42 10.49
N LEU A 302 -25.27 28.91 9.72
CA LEU A 302 -25.48 30.02 8.77
C LEU A 302 -26.40 29.62 7.61
N ILE A 303 -26.22 28.41 7.06
CA ILE A 303 -27.08 27.88 5.97
C ILE A 303 -28.52 27.68 6.46
N ILE A 304 -28.71 27.14 7.67
CA ILE A 304 -30.05 26.95 8.27
C ILE A 304 -30.80 28.29 8.38
N GLY A 305 -30.15 29.32 8.93
CA GLY A 305 -30.75 30.65 9.08
C GLY A 305 -31.17 31.27 7.74
N ALA A 306 -30.30 31.18 6.71
CA ALA A 306 -30.58 31.70 5.38
C ALA A 306 -31.76 30.99 4.68
N LEU A 307 -31.85 29.65 4.82
CA LEU A 307 -32.97 28.87 4.27
C LEU A 307 -34.31 29.22 4.96
N ILE A 308 -34.31 29.36 6.29
CA ILE A 308 -35.50 29.75 7.06
C ILE A 308 -36.00 31.14 6.64
N GLU A 309 -35.11 32.13 6.46
CA GLU A 309 -35.52 33.47 6.02
C GLU A 309 -36.00 33.51 4.56
N LYS A 310 -35.42 32.71 3.64
CA LYS A 310 -36.01 32.51 2.30
C LYS A 310 -37.40 31.87 2.38
N ALA A 311 -37.60 30.87 3.23
CA ALA A 311 -38.90 30.22 3.42
C ALA A 311 -39.95 31.24 3.92
N LYS A 312 -39.63 31.98 5.00
CA LYS A 312 -40.48 33.04 5.57
C LYS A 312 -40.78 34.15 4.55
N THR A 313 -39.82 34.52 3.70
CA THR A 313 -40.01 35.51 2.63
C THR A 313 -40.92 35.00 1.52
N SER A 314 -40.78 33.73 1.12
CA SER A 314 -41.64 33.10 0.11
C SER A 314 -43.09 32.96 0.60
N VAL A 315 -43.31 32.69 1.90
CA VAL A 315 -44.66 32.76 2.52
C VAL A 315 -45.26 34.16 2.40
N LYS A 316 -44.49 35.22 2.70
CA LYS A 316 -44.95 36.62 2.55
C LYS A 316 -45.31 36.95 1.09
N GLN A 317 -44.58 36.39 0.12
CA GLN A 317 -44.86 36.51 -1.32
C GLN A 317 -46.00 35.59 -1.83
N LYS A 318 -46.64 34.81 -0.95
CA LYS A 318 -47.66 33.79 -1.29
C LYS A 318 -47.17 32.66 -2.22
N LYS A 319 -45.85 32.45 -2.31
CA LYS A 319 -45.25 31.37 -3.09
C LYS A 319 -45.06 30.14 -2.20
N TYR A 320 -46.16 29.44 -1.94
CA TYR A 320 -46.18 28.40 -0.91
C TYR A 320 -45.36 27.15 -1.27
N ASP A 321 -45.26 26.76 -2.54
CA ASP A 321 -44.37 25.67 -2.96
C ASP A 321 -42.88 26.04 -2.79
N GLU A 322 -42.47 27.26 -3.16
CA GLU A 322 -41.10 27.76 -2.93
C GLU A 322 -40.77 27.81 -1.42
N ALA A 323 -41.71 28.30 -0.61
CA ALA A 323 -41.58 28.30 0.84
C ALA A 323 -41.47 26.89 1.44
N ARG A 324 -42.23 25.92 0.90
CA ARG A 324 -42.20 24.53 1.32
C ARG A 324 -40.86 23.87 0.98
N VAL A 325 -40.31 24.09 -0.21
CA VAL A 325 -38.98 23.56 -0.59
C VAL A 325 -37.90 23.98 0.40
N TYR A 326 -37.82 25.29 0.73
CA TYR A 326 -36.81 25.77 1.68
C TYR A 326 -37.03 25.26 3.11
N ALA A 327 -38.28 25.15 3.59
CA ALA A 327 -38.57 24.63 4.93
C ALA A 327 -38.42 23.10 5.05
N GLU A 328 -38.77 22.34 4.01
CA GLU A 328 -38.56 20.87 3.98
C GLU A 328 -37.07 20.53 3.91
N ALA A 329 -36.24 21.30 3.19
CA ALA A 329 -34.79 21.14 3.18
C ALA A 329 -34.17 21.31 4.58
N VAL A 330 -34.69 22.24 5.39
CA VAL A 330 -34.26 22.43 6.78
C VAL A 330 -34.74 21.28 7.66
N ILE A 331 -35.98 20.79 7.51
CA ILE A 331 -36.52 19.66 8.30
C ILE A 331 -35.86 18.32 7.95
N GLU A 332 -35.46 18.10 6.69
CA GLU A 332 -34.74 16.89 6.28
C GLU A 332 -33.40 16.74 7.03
N LYS A 333 -32.70 17.87 7.24
CA LYS A 333 -31.42 17.90 7.96
C LYS A 333 -31.58 18.10 9.48
N TYR A 334 -32.61 18.86 9.91
CA TYR A 334 -32.96 19.14 11.31
C TYR A 334 -34.44 18.87 11.61
N PRO A 335 -34.82 17.61 11.87
CA PRO A 335 -36.21 17.25 12.18
C PRO A 335 -36.81 17.93 13.43
N GLY A 336 -36.00 18.61 14.24
CA GLY A 336 -36.41 19.38 15.41
C GLY A 336 -36.45 20.91 15.21
N SER A 337 -36.28 21.43 13.99
CA SER A 337 -36.34 22.89 13.75
C SER A 337 -37.76 23.43 13.93
N GLU A 338 -38.01 24.11 15.06
CA GLU A 338 -39.31 24.72 15.36
C GLU A 338 -39.70 25.78 14.32
N ASP A 339 -38.77 26.64 13.90
CA ASP A 339 -38.99 27.66 12.87
C ASP A 339 -39.47 27.05 11.53
N ALA A 340 -38.79 26.02 11.03
CA ALA A 340 -39.18 25.37 9.78
C ALA A 340 -40.52 24.63 9.93
N GLN A 341 -40.76 24.00 11.08
CA GLN A 341 -42.02 23.34 11.38
C GLN A 341 -43.19 24.34 11.50
N GLN A 342 -42.96 25.54 12.04
CA GLN A 342 -43.94 26.64 12.07
C GLN A 342 -44.26 27.14 10.65
N VAL A 343 -43.26 27.32 9.79
CA VAL A 343 -43.47 27.69 8.38
C VAL A 343 -44.33 26.65 7.65
N LEU A 344 -44.01 25.35 7.78
CA LEU A 344 -44.79 24.27 7.18
C LEU A 344 -46.22 24.19 7.72
N THR A 345 -46.42 24.44 9.01
CA THR A 345 -47.75 24.47 9.65
C THR A 345 -48.58 25.65 9.13
N HIS A 346 -47.97 26.83 8.97
CA HIS A 346 -48.62 28.02 8.40
C HIS A 346 -49.03 27.84 6.94
N ILE A 347 -48.26 27.06 6.17
CA ILE A 347 -48.59 26.69 4.78
C ILE A 347 -49.77 25.70 4.78
N GLY A 348 -49.68 24.59 5.51
CA GLY A 348 -50.68 23.51 5.50
C GLY A 348 -52.08 23.95 5.97
N ALA A 349 -52.16 24.87 6.93
CA ALA A 349 -53.43 25.41 7.43
C ALA A 349 -54.23 26.25 6.39
N LYS A 350 -53.70 26.46 5.19
CA LYS A 350 -54.33 27.24 4.10
C LYS A 350 -54.64 26.42 2.85
N GLU A 351 -54.33 25.12 2.81
CA GLU A 351 -54.41 24.31 1.57
C GLU A 351 -55.79 23.65 1.31
N PHE A 352 -56.61 23.29 2.31
CA PHE A 352 -57.87 22.53 2.10
C PHE A 352 -58.99 22.89 3.09
N GLY A 353 -60.25 22.76 2.64
CA GLY A 353 -61.46 23.01 3.44
C GLY A 353 -62.16 21.73 3.96
N PRO A 354 -63.12 21.83 4.91
CA PRO A 354 -63.79 20.67 5.50
C PRO A 354 -64.51 19.75 4.49
N SER A 355 -64.99 20.30 3.38
CA SER A 355 -65.66 19.57 2.29
C SER A 355 -64.74 18.63 1.50
N GLU A 356 -63.42 18.77 1.62
CA GLU A 356 -62.43 18.01 0.84
C GLU A 356 -61.82 16.84 1.63
N ILE A 357 -62.04 16.80 2.95
CA ILE A 357 -61.47 15.77 3.85
C ILE A 357 -62.13 14.39 3.64
N ILE A 358 -63.45 14.34 3.43
CA ILE A 358 -64.18 13.07 3.31
C ILE A 358 -63.70 12.26 2.08
N PRO A 359 -63.63 12.82 0.85
CA PRO A 359 -63.09 12.10 -0.31
C PRO A 359 -61.63 11.63 -0.13
N LEU A 360 -60.80 12.40 0.60
CA LEU A 360 -59.42 12.00 0.89
C LEU A 360 -59.38 10.77 1.82
N LEU A 361 -60.25 10.69 2.83
CA LEU A 361 -60.33 9.51 3.70
C LEU A 361 -60.78 8.25 2.94
N GLU A 362 -61.71 8.39 1.99
CA GLU A 362 -62.14 7.30 1.10
C GLU A 362 -60.99 6.81 0.19
N ILE A 363 -60.24 7.74 -0.41
CA ILE A 363 -59.04 7.41 -1.22
C ILE A 363 -57.97 6.73 -0.36
N ALA A 364 -57.76 7.19 0.88
CA ALA A 364 -56.81 6.58 1.80
C ALA A 364 -57.21 5.14 2.15
N GLN A 365 -58.50 4.90 2.44
CA GLN A 365 -59.01 3.55 2.71
C GLN A 365 -58.84 2.62 1.51
N LYS A 366 -59.16 3.09 0.30
CA LYS A 366 -58.92 2.31 -0.93
C LYS A 366 -57.45 1.88 -1.07
N TYR A 367 -56.50 2.77 -0.76
CA TYR A 367 -55.07 2.43 -0.78
C TYR A 367 -54.65 1.49 0.36
N ILE A 368 -55.34 1.47 1.50
CA ILE A 368 -55.15 0.43 2.54
C ILE A 368 -55.59 -0.94 2.00
N ASP A 369 -56.73 -1.01 1.33
CA ASP A 369 -57.29 -2.26 0.79
C ASP A 369 -56.44 -2.81 -0.38
N GLU A 370 -55.88 -1.92 -1.21
CA GLU A 370 -54.91 -2.24 -2.27
C GLU A 370 -53.47 -2.52 -1.74
N ASN A 371 -53.25 -2.43 -0.41
CA ASN A 371 -51.94 -2.52 0.25
C ASN A 371 -50.89 -1.49 -0.23
N TYR A 372 -51.33 -0.37 -0.80
CA TYR A 372 -50.49 0.79 -1.11
C TYR A 372 -50.25 1.61 0.17
N LEU A 373 -49.48 1.02 1.09
CA LEU A 373 -49.25 1.52 2.45
C LEU A 373 -48.44 2.82 2.48
N THR A 374 -47.17 2.77 2.03
CA THR A 374 -46.26 3.92 1.87
C THR A 374 -45.57 3.93 0.49
N LYS A 375 -46.09 3.12 -0.44
CA LYS A 375 -45.68 3.02 -1.84
C LYS A 375 -46.90 2.64 -2.71
N PRO A 376 -46.92 3.03 -4.00
CA PRO A 376 -45.96 3.91 -4.66
C PRO A 376 -46.08 5.37 -4.19
N PRO A 377 -45.03 6.21 -4.35
CA PRO A 377 -45.09 7.64 -4.02
C PRO A 377 -46.23 8.34 -4.76
N GLY A 378 -46.92 9.28 -4.11
CA GLY A 378 -48.07 9.99 -4.69
C GLY A 378 -49.38 9.20 -4.74
N LYS A 379 -49.34 7.87 -4.53
CA LYS A 379 -50.52 6.98 -4.51
C LYS A 379 -50.39 5.94 -3.39
N ASN A 380 -50.41 6.42 -2.14
CA ASN A 380 -50.40 5.55 -0.96
C ASN A 380 -51.19 6.15 0.21
N ALA A 381 -51.71 5.29 1.08
CA ALA A 381 -52.56 5.66 2.19
C ALA A 381 -51.88 6.62 3.18
N PHE A 382 -50.59 6.41 3.48
CA PHE A 382 -49.85 7.25 4.43
C PHE A 382 -49.78 8.72 4.00
N GLU A 383 -49.49 8.99 2.73
CA GLU A 383 -49.47 10.36 2.20
C GLU A 383 -50.85 11.02 2.27
N ILE A 384 -51.93 10.28 2.00
CA ILE A 384 -53.29 10.85 2.04
C ILE A 384 -53.74 11.12 3.48
N TYR A 385 -53.50 10.21 4.43
CA TYR A 385 -53.76 10.48 5.84
C TYR A 385 -52.90 11.64 6.39
N ARG A 386 -51.64 11.79 5.93
CA ARG A 386 -50.84 12.98 6.24
C ARG A 386 -51.41 14.26 5.66
N LYS A 387 -52.02 14.24 4.47
CA LYS A 387 -52.74 15.41 3.90
C LYS A 387 -53.92 15.78 4.78
N VAL A 388 -54.76 14.81 5.17
CA VAL A 388 -55.89 15.06 6.08
C VAL A 388 -55.42 15.67 7.40
N LEU A 389 -54.38 15.11 8.04
CA LEU A 389 -53.85 15.62 9.32
C LEU A 389 -53.11 16.97 9.23
N ARG A 390 -52.82 17.50 8.03
CA ARG A 390 -52.32 18.87 7.86
C ARG A 390 -53.44 19.90 7.94
N SER A 391 -54.66 19.52 7.54
CA SER A 391 -55.84 20.40 7.51
C SER A 391 -56.74 20.22 8.73
N ASP A 392 -56.87 18.99 9.22
CA ASP A 392 -57.54 18.64 10.48
C ASP A 392 -56.58 17.78 11.33
N PRO A 393 -55.73 18.41 12.16
CA PRO A 393 -54.79 17.70 13.03
C PRO A 393 -55.44 16.79 14.08
N ASP A 394 -56.76 16.91 14.31
CA ASP A 394 -57.51 16.10 15.27
C ASP A 394 -58.38 15.00 14.67
N ASN A 395 -58.30 14.83 13.34
CA ASN A 395 -58.98 13.78 12.60
C ASN A 395 -58.65 12.37 13.11
N GLN A 396 -59.57 11.78 13.88
CA GLN A 396 -59.34 10.47 14.50
C GLN A 396 -59.21 9.35 13.48
N THR A 397 -59.94 9.42 12.36
CA THR A 397 -59.86 8.45 11.26
C THR A 397 -58.46 8.41 10.66
N ALA A 398 -57.87 9.57 10.35
CA ALA A 398 -56.50 9.63 9.85
C ALA A 398 -55.44 9.25 10.89
N LYS A 399 -55.62 9.63 12.18
CA LYS A 399 -54.76 9.16 13.29
C LYS A 399 -54.79 7.64 13.44
N HIS A 400 -55.94 7.00 13.23
CA HIS A 400 -56.10 5.55 13.29
C HIS A 400 -55.48 4.87 12.06
N GLY A 401 -55.79 5.33 10.85
CA GLY A 401 -55.23 4.76 9.61
C GLY A 401 -53.71 4.77 9.57
N ILE A 402 -53.06 5.81 10.10
CA ILE A 402 -51.59 5.85 10.23
C ILE A 402 -51.03 4.76 11.17
N ARG A 403 -51.77 4.39 12.23
CA ARG A 403 -51.37 3.27 13.11
C ARG A 403 -51.54 1.92 12.42
N ASP A 404 -52.67 1.71 11.75
CA ASP A 404 -52.95 0.47 10.99
C ASP A 404 -51.86 0.18 9.94
N ILE A 405 -51.34 1.22 9.26
CA ILE A 405 -50.21 1.07 8.32
C ILE A 405 -48.96 0.47 9.00
N ALA A 406 -48.64 0.88 10.23
CA ALA A 406 -47.48 0.37 10.96
C ALA A 406 -47.66 -1.10 11.39
N ASP A 407 -48.89 -1.46 11.78
CA ASP A 407 -49.24 -2.83 12.17
C ASP A 407 -49.36 -3.77 10.96
N ARG A 408 -49.84 -3.30 9.81
CA ARG A 408 -49.80 -4.05 8.54
C ARG A 408 -48.38 -4.34 8.07
N TYR A 409 -47.46 -3.37 8.19
CA TYR A 409 -46.04 -3.64 7.90
C TYR A 409 -45.44 -4.70 8.82
N LEU A 410 -45.84 -4.73 10.09
CA LEU A 410 -45.42 -5.77 11.03
C LEU A 410 -46.06 -7.13 10.70
N PHE A 411 -47.33 -7.15 10.30
CA PHE A 411 -48.03 -8.36 9.87
C PHE A 411 -47.36 -9.00 8.65
N PHE A 412 -47.16 -8.23 7.57
CA PHE A 412 -46.50 -8.75 6.37
C PHE A 412 -45.05 -9.16 6.63
N ALA A 413 -44.31 -8.43 7.48
CA ALA A 413 -42.94 -8.82 7.85
C ALA A 413 -42.88 -10.12 8.66
N LYS A 414 -43.90 -10.41 9.50
CA LYS A 414 -44.05 -11.70 10.16
C LYS A 414 -44.37 -12.80 9.16
N GLN A 415 -45.40 -12.61 8.33
CA GLN A 415 -45.78 -13.59 7.32
C GLN A 415 -44.62 -13.92 6.37
N ALA A 416 -43.88 -12.92 5.89
CA ALA A 416 -42.70 -13.13 5.07
C ALA A 416 -41.57 -13.87 5.79
N MET A 417 -41.42 -13.70 7.11
CA MET A 417 -40.47 -14.49 7.92
C MET A 417 -40.95 -15.94 8.11
N ASP A 418 -42.26 -16.14 8.32
CA ASP A 418 -42.87 -17.47 8.46
C ASP A 418 -42.83 -18.27 7.13
N ASP A 419 -42.82 -17.56 5.99
CA ASP A 419 -42.62 -18.06 4.62
C ASP A 419 -41.12 -18.28 4.22
N ASP A 420 -40.15 -18.13 5.13
CA ASP A 420 -38.69 -18.14 4.89
C ASP A 420 -38.15 -17.02 3.95
N LYS A 421 -38.97 -16.01 3.65
CA LYS A 421 -38.61 -14.83 2.82
C LYS A 421 -37.99 -13.72 3.67
N ILE A 422 -36.91 -14.03 4.39
CA ILE A 422 -36.23 -13.10 5.32
C ILE A 422 -35.92 -11.73 4.68
N ARG A 423 -35.51 -11.71 3.41
CA ARG A 423 -35.19 -10.47 2.69
C ARG A 423 -36.43 -9.59 2.42
N GLU A 424 -37.58 -10.21 2.18
CA GLU A 424 -38.86 -9.51 2.05
C GLU A 424 -39.29 -8.94 3.40
N ALA A 425 -39.17 -9.72 4.47
CA ALA A 425 -39.42 -9.26 5.85
C ALA A 425 -38.53 -8.07 6.23
N GLU A 426 -37.24 -8.08 5.87
CA GLU A 426 -36.32 -6.96 6.07
C GLU A 426 -36.75 -5.71 5.27
N ILE A 427 -37.13 -5.88 4.00
CA ILE A 427 -37.62 -4.78 3.14
C ILE A 427 -38.90 -4.16 3.71
N LEU A 428 -39.83 -4.97 4.19
CA LEU A 428 -41.09 -4.54 4.81
C LEU A 428 -40.82 -3.78 6.13
N LEU A 429 -39.97 -4.33 7.01
CA LEU A 429 -39.52 -3.65 8.22
C LEU A 429 -38.86 -2.31 7.91
N LYS A 430 -37.97 -2.25 6.91
CA LYS A 430 -37.27 -1.02 6.51
C LYS A 430 -38.24 0.03 5.96
N ARG A 431 -39.27 -0.37 5.22
CA ARG A 431 -40.35 0.53 4.75
C ARG A 431 -41.18 1.07 5.91
N GLY A 432 -41.60 0.21 6.84
CA GLY A 432 -42.35 0.61 8.03
C GLY A 432 -41.54 1.55 8.93
N LEU A 433 -40.31 1.17 9.30
CA LEU A 433 -39.45 1.96 10.19
C LEU A 433 -38.93 3.26 9.58
N LYS A 434 -38.83 3.37 8.24
CA LYS A 434 -38.54 4.67 7.60
C LYS A 434 -39.59 5.72 7.93
N VAL A 435 -40.85 5.30 8.11
CA VAL A 435 -41.99 6.18 8.38
C VAL A 435 -42.32 6.23 9.87
N PHE A 436 -42.09 5.13 10.59
CA PHE A 436 -42.40 4.96 12.01
C PHE A 436 -41.16 4.58 12.84
N PRO A 437 -40.11 5.43 12.91
CA PRO A 437 -38.82 5.07 13.48
C PRO A 437 -38.88 4.71 14.98
N ARG A 438 -39.90 5.18 15.70
CA ARG A 438 -40.13 4.90 17.13
C ARG A 438 -41.14 3.77 17.39
N HIS A 439 -41.60 3.04 16.36
CA HIS A 439 -42.62 2.00 16.55
C HIS A 439 -42.04 0.76 17.24
N MET A 440 -42.32 0.62 18.54
CA MET A 440 -41.74 -0.42 19.40
C MET A 440 -41.91 -1.85 18.89
N ALA A 441 -43.04 -2.16 18.25
CA ALA A 441 -43.29 -3.52 17.74
C ALA A 441 -42.41 -3.84 16.51
N LEU A 442 -42.26 -2.89 15.58
CA LEU A 442 -41.35 -3.02 14.43
C LEU A 442 -39.87 -3.06 14.89
N LEU A 443 -39.48 -2.24 15.87
CA LEU A 443 -38.12 -2.23 16.44
C LEU A 443 -37.77 -3.52 17.20
N ARG A 444 -38.73 -4.15 17.89
CA ARG A 444 -38.53 -5.47 18.52
C ARG A 444 -38.40 -6.57 17.46
N PHE A 445 -39.22 -6.53 16.41
CA PHE A 445 -39.16 -7.51 15.34
C PHE A 445 -37.87 -7.38 14.49
N LYS A 446 -37.40 -6.15 14.22
CA LYS A 446 -36.08 -5.90 13.61
C LYS A 446 -34.95 -6.54 14.41
N ARG A 447 -34.90 -6.34 15.73
CA ARG A 447 -33.90 -6.99 16.61
C ARG A 447 -33.99 -8.52 16.64
N LYS A 448 -35.17 -9.11 16.38
CA LYS A 448 -35.31 -10.56 16.19
C LYS A 448 -34.69 -10.99 14.85
N LEU A 449 -34.97 -10.24 13.78
CA LEU A 449 -34.47 -10.53 12.43
C LEU A 449 -32.96 -10.30 12.28
N GLU A 450 -32.40 -9.30 12.96
CA GLU A 450 -30.94 -9.02 12.99
C GLU A 450 -30.11 -10.11 13.68
N ARG A 451 -30.74 -10.95 14.51
CA ARG A 451 -30.10 -12.13 15.11
C ARG A 451 -30.10 -13.35 14.19
N ILE A 452 -30.81 -13.30 13.07
CA ILE A 452 -30.78 -14.32 12.03
C ILE A 452 -29.58 -14.00 11.13
N PRO A 453 -28.59 -14.88 10.96
CA PRO A 453 -27.56 -14.68 9.94
C PRO A 453 -28.25 -14.61 8.57
N PRO A 454 -27.91 -13.63 7.71
CA PRO A 454 -28.64 -13.41 6.47
C PRO A 454 -28.57 -14.66 5.59
N PRO A 455 -29.69 -15.12 4.99
CA PRO A 455 -29.63 -16.16 3.98
C PRO A 455 -28.79 -15.65 2.80
N LEU A 456 -27.87 -16.48 2.35
CA LEU A 456 -26.99 -16.15 1.24
C LEU A 456 -27.78 -16.20 -0.07
N ASN A 457 -27.50 -15.24 -0.96
CA ASN A 457 -28.29 -14.97 -2.17
C ASN A 457 -28.35 -16.18 -3.11
N GLU A 458 -29.42 -16.26 -3.92
CA GLU A 458 -29.61 -17.18 -5.06
C GLU A 458 -28.54 -17.08 -6.19
N LYS A 459 -27.43 -16.36 -5.96
CA LYS A 459 -26.41 -16.02 -6.97
C LYS A 459 -25.21 -16.99 -6.94
N TYR A 460 -25.49 -18.29 -6.84
CA TYR A 460 -24.46 -19.34 -6.74
C TYR A 460 -23.89 -19.82 -8.09
N ASP A 461 -24.27 -19.19 -9.21
CA ASP A 461 -23.78 -19.50 -10.56
C ASP A 461 -22.40 -18.89 -10.91
N LYS A 462 -21.74 -18.17 -9.99
CA LYS A 462 -20.35 -17.74 -10.22
C LYS A 462 -19.37 -18.74 -9.60
N PRO A 463 -18.60 -19.49 -10.40
CA PRO A 463 -17.55 -20.33 -9.85
C PRO A 463 -16.55 -19.46 -9.10
N PHE A 464 -16.20 -19.88 -7.88
CA PHE A 464 -15.13 -19.25 -7.10
C PHE A 464 -13.87 -19.14 -7.97
N SER A 465 -13.37 -17.91 -8.17
CA SER A 465 -12.04 -17.70 -8.76
C SER A 465 -11.03 -18.48 -7.92
N PRO A 466 -10.39 -19.54 -8.45
CA PRO A 466 -9.66 -20.48 -7.62
C PRO A 466 -8.34 -19.84 -7.17
N LEU A 467 -8.31 -19.35 -5.93
CA LEU A 467 -7.06 -18.97 -5.28
C LEU A 467 -6.29 -20.26 -4.98
N MET A 468 -5.19 -20.47 -5.71
CA MET A 468 -4.25 -21.55 -5.41
C MET A 468 -3.47 -21.19 -4.15
N VAL A 469 -3.60 -21.99 -3.09
CA VAL A 469 -2.93 -21.78 -1.80
C VAL A 469 -2.07 -22.99 -1.47
N ASN A 470 -0.79 -22.76 -1.19
CA ASN A 470 0.06 -23.77 -0.57
C ASN A 470 -0.13 -23.73 0.96
N LEU A 471 -0.57 -24.84 1.55
CA LEU A 471 -0.84 -24.98 2.99
C LEU A 471 0.26 -25.75 3.73
N GLY A 472 1.29 -26.25 3.03
CA GLY A 472 2.23 -27.23 3.59
C GLY A 472 1.54 -28.54 3.99
N LYS A 473 2.14 -29.27 4.93
CA LYS A 473 1.55 -30.48 5.53
C LYS A 473 1.27 -30.22 7.02
N PHE A 474 0.11 -30.62 7.49
CA PHE A 474 -0.30 -30.44 8.88
C PHE A 474 -1.24 -31.56 9.33
N TRP A 475 -1.36 -31.74 10.65
CA TRP A 475 -2.43 -32.52 11.28
C TRP A 475 -3.48 -31.57 11.83
N ILE A 476 -4.75 -31.96 11.78
CA ILE A 476 -5.85 -31.25 12.46
C ILE A 476 -6.60 -32.21 13.37
N SER A 477 -7.14 -31.73 14.49
CA SER A 477 -7.86 -32.58 15.42
C SER A 477 -9.13 -33.13 14.77
N LYS A 478 -9.31 -34.45 14.91
CA LYS A 478 -10.41 -35.24 14.35
C LYS A 478 -11.80 -34.69 14.73
N TYR A 479 -11.87 -34.14 15.93
CA TYR A 479 -13.02 -33.54 16.58
C TYR A 479 -12.70 -32.10 17.01
N GLU A 480 -13.73 -31.36 17.37
CA GLU A 480 -13.64 -30.17 18.23
C GLU A 480 -12.96 -30.55 19.57
N ILE A 481 -12.32 -29.59 20.24
CA ILE A 481 -11.80 -29.84 21.60
C ILE A 481 -12.97 -30.05 22.55
N THR A 482 -12.96 -31.17 23.29
CA THR A 482 -14.05 -31.50 24.21
C THR A 482 -13.86 -30.88 25.60
N PHE A 483 -14.94 -30.80 26.37
CA PHE A 483 -14.87 -30.48 27.80
C PHE A 483 -13.88 -31.39 28.56
N GLY A 484 -13.83 -32.69 28.24
CA GLY A 484 -12.88 -33.61 28.87
C GLY A 484 -11.43 -33.19 28.65
N ALA A 485 -11.04 -32.90 27.41
CA ALA A 485 -9.67 -32.47 27.09
C ALA A 485 -9.34 -31.09 27.67
N TYR A 486 -10.31 -30.18 27.72
CA TYR A 486 -10.13 -28.84 28.26
C TYR A 486 -10.10 -28.81 29.81
N ASP A 487 -10.87 -29.67 30.48
CA ASP A 487 -10.80 -29.88 31.92
C ASP A 487 -9.46 -30.46 32.35
N ASP A 488 -8.94 -31.44 31.59
CA ASP A 488 -7.63 -32.05 31.85
C ASP A 488 -6.50 -31.00 31.68
N PHE A 489 -6.66 -30.03 30.76
CA PHE A 489 -5.81 -28.83 30.67
C PHE A 489 -5.92 -27.94 31.92
N CYS A 490 -7.13 -27.63 32.37
CA CYS A 490 -7.34 -26.82 33.57
C CYS A 490 -6.69 -27.47 34.80
N GLU A 491 -6.90 -28.76 35.03
CA GLU A 491 -6.30 -29.49 36.16
C GLU A 491 -4.77 -29.49 36.11
N ARG A 492 -4.15 -29.71 34.94
CA ARG A 492 -2.69 -29.64 34.77
C ARG A 492 -2.11 -28.23 34.96
N GLN A 493 -2.94 -27.20 34.89
CA GLN A 493 -2.56 -25.82 35.24
C GLN A 493 -2.86 -25.48 36.72
N SER A 494 -3.21 -26.45 37.55
CA SER A 494 -3.71 -26.27 38.92
C SER A 494 -4.93 -25.34 39.00
N ARG A 495 -5.77 -25.35 37.95
CA ARG A 495 -7.02 -24.59 37.85
C ARG A 495 -8.21 -25.52 38.02
N LYS A 496 -9.32 -24.95 38.49
CA LYS A 496 -10.62 -25.61 38.54
C LYS A 496 -11.09 -26.01 37.13
N LYS A 497 -11.76 -27.15 37.02
CA LYS A 497 -12.37 -27.64 35.76
C LYS A 497 -13.25 -26.59 35.13
N TRP A 498 -13.17 -26.46 33.80
CA TRP A 498 -14.00 -25.51 33.07
C TRP A 498 -15.47 -25.92 33.10
N SER A 499 -15.75 -27.22 32.97
CA SER A 499 -17.09 -27.78 33.17
C SER A 499 -17.67 -27.40 34.55
N GLN A 500 -16.87 -27.50 35.61
CA GLN A 500 -17.30 -27.13 36.97
C GLN A 500 -17.51 -25.62 37.14
N ILE A 501 -16.64 -24.78 36.56
CA ILE A 501 -16.81 -23.32 36.55
C ILE A 501 -18.12 -22.93 35.85
N LEU A 502 -18.46 -23.57 34.73
CA LEU A 502 -19.73 -23.32 34.05
C LEU A 502 -20.92 -23.86 34.85
N LEU A 503 -20.83 -25.07 35.44
CA LEU A 503 -21.89 -25.67 36.24
C LEU A 503 -22.25 -24.80 37.45
N GLU A 504 -21.27 -24.20 38.13
CA GLU A 504 -21.51 -23.28 39.24
C GLU A 504 -22.19 -21.96 38.80
N ARG A 505 -22.17 -21.66 37.50
CA ARG A 505 -22.81 -20.49 36.87
C ARG A 505 -24.06 -20.86 36.07
N ILE A 506 -24.60 -22.07 36.24
CA ILE A 506 -25.81 -22.54 35.53
C ILE A 506 -27.06 -21.69 35.79
N ALA A 507 -27.10 -20.96 36.92
CA ALA A 507 -28.17 -20.00 37.21
C ALA A 507 -28.03 -18.66 36.46
N GLU A 508 -26.81 -18.32 36.01
CA GLU A 508 -26.49 -17.07 35.30
C GLU A 508 -26.43 -17.27 33.78
N LEU A 509 -26.03 -18.47 33.35
CA LEU A 509 -25.79 -18.84 31.97
C LEU A 509 -26.92 -19.72 31.44
N PRO A 510 -27.41 -19.53 30.21
CA PRO A 510 -28.48 -20.34 29.64
C PRO A 510 -27.92 -21.67 29.11
N ILE A 511 -27.45 -22.50 30.05
CA ILE A 511 -26.82 -23.82 29.92
C ILE A 511 -27.58 -24.90 30.73
N ASP A 512 -27.28 -26.16 30.45
CA ASP A 512 -27.82 -27.34 31.14
C ASP A 512 -26.64 -28.27 31.47
N GLU A 513 -26.67 -28.91 32.63
CA GLU A 513 -25.62 -29.83 33.10
C GLU A 513 -25.29 -30.90 32.04
N LYS A 514 -26.29 -31.38 31.30
CA LYS A 514 -26.09 -32.40 30.26
C LYS A 514 -25.26 -31.95 29.06
N TRP A 515 -25.01 -30.65 28.87
CA TRP A 515 -24.12 -30.15 27.80
C TRP A 515 -22.65 -30.07 28.23
N LEU A 516 -22.35 -30.27 29.52
CA LEU A 516 -21.00 -30.16 30.08
C LEU A 516 -20.28 -31.53 30.19
N GLY A 517 -20.85 -32.58 29.57
CA GLY A 517 -20.26 -33.92 29.55
C GLY A 517 -18.91 -33.98 28.82
N ARG A 518 -18.00 -34.85 29.26
CA ARG A 518 -16.60 -34.90 28.78
C ARG A 518 -16.41 -35.09 27.27
N ASN A 519 -17.42 -35.60 26.55
CA ASN A 519 -17.40 -35.81 25.10
C ASN A 519 -18.15 -34.71 24.31
N MET A 520 -18.72 -33.72 24.99
CA MET A 520 -19.32 -32.54 24.35
C MET A 520 -18.20 -31.55 23.95
N PRO A 521 -18.36 -30.76 22.86
CA PRO A 521 -17.42 -29.70 22.52
C PRO A 521 -17.34 -28.67 23.65
N VAL A 522 -16.15 -28.16 23.93
CA VAL A 522 -15.97 -27.10 24.93
C VAL A 522 -16.58 -25.79 24.41
N ILE A 523 -17.41 -25.16 25.24
CA ILE A 523 -18.11 -23.90 24.94
C ILE A 523 -17.79 -22.82 25.97
N TYR A 524 -18.22 -21.58 25.71
CA TYR A 524 -17.85 -20.38 26.47
C TYR A 524 -16.34 -20.09 26.49
N VAL A 525 -15.61 -20.54 25.46
CA VAL A 525 -14.18 -20.26 25.28
C VAL A 525 -13.98 -19.12 24.29
N SER A 526 -13.16 -18.14 24.67
CA SER A 526 -12.74 -17.05 23.81
C SER A 526 -11.57 -17.48 22.92
N TRP A 527 -11.26 -16.69 21.89
CA TRP A 527 -10.10 -16.94 21.04
C TRP A 527 -8.80 -16.97 21.86
N HIS A 528 -8.71 -16.13 22.89
CA HIS A 528 -7.60 -16.09 23.84
C HIS A 528 -7.50 -17.37 24.70
N ASP A 529 -8.62 -17.95 25.12
CA ASP A 529 -8.62 -19.22 25.85
C ASP A 529 -8.14 -20.38 24.97
N ALA A 530 -8.63 -20.43 23.74
CA ALA A 530 -8.23 -21.40 22.73
C ALA A 530 -6.73 -21.28 22.37
N TRP A 531 -6.22 -20.05 22.24
CA TRP A 531 -4.79 -19.75 22.05
C TRP A 531 -3.92 -20.19 23.24
N ASN A 532 -4.41 -20.00 24.47
CA ASN A 532 -3.73 -20.47 25.68
C ASN A 532 -3.67 -22.01 25.77
N TYR A 533 -4.75 -22.70 25.38
CA TYR A 533 -4.79 -24.16 25.30
C TYR A 533 -3.75 -24.72 24.33
N VAL A 534 -3.65 -24.19 23.10
CA VAL A 534 -2.65 -24.68 22.12
C VAL A 534 -1.21 -24.35 22.51
N LYS A 535 -0.98 -23.21 23.20
CA LYS A 535 0.32 -22.88 23.80
C LYS A 535 0.71 -23.86 24.90
N TRP A 536 -0.22 -24.24 25.79
CA TRP A 536 0.04 -25.26 26.80
C TRP A 536 0.30 -26.62 26.15
N LEU A 537 -0.57 -27.07 25.25
CA LEU A 537 -0.45 -28.38 24.59
C LEU A 537 0.88 -28.51 23.84
N SER A 538 1.39 -27.42 23.26
CA SER A 538 2.71 -27.40 22.64
C SER A 538 3.85 -27.64 23.62
N ARG A 539 3.79 -27.01 24.80
CA ARG A 539 4.79 -27.16 25.87
C ARG A 539 4.75 -28.57 26.47
N GLU A 540 3.55 -29.08 26.73
CA GLU A 540 3.32 -30.39 27.34
C GLU A 540 3.84 -31.55 26.46
N THR A 541 3.71 -31.42 25.13
CA THR A 541 4.01 -32.50 24.18
C THR A 541 5.34 -32.34 23.46
N GLY A 542 5.99 -31.18 23.57
CA GLY A 542 7.18 -30.84 22.79
C GLY A 542 6.94 -30.71 21.27
N ARG A 543 5.69 -30.65 20.81
CA ARG A 543 5.32 -30.51 19.38
C ARG A 543 4.62 -29.17 19.15
N ARG A 544 4.68 -28.64 17.93
CA ARG A 544 4.07 -27.33 17.61
C ARG A 544 2.57 -27.45 17.34
N TYR A 545 1.76 -27.12 18.34
CA TYR A 545 0.30 -26.97 18.22
C TYR A 545 -0.12 -25.50 18.10
N ARG A 546 -1.20 -25.25 17.35
CA ARG A 546 -1.77 -23.91 17.10
C ARG A 546 -3.25 -24.02 16.72
N LEU A 547 -3.92 -22.87 16.63
CA LEU A 547 -5.22 -22.81 15.95
C LEU A 547 -5.01 -23.00 14.44
N PRO A 548 -5.97 -23.63 13.73
CA PRO A 548 -5.97 -23.65 12.27
C PRO A 548 -6.04 -22.23 11.71
N THR A 549 -5.47 -22.00 10.54
CA THR A 549 -5.84 -20.86 9.70
C THR A 549 -7.18 -21.11 9.00
N THR A 550 -7.87 -20.05 8.58
CA THR A 550 -9.10 -20.15 7.77
C THR A 550 -8.96 -21.11 6.60
N ARG A 551 -7.82 -21.04 5.89
CA ARG A 551 -7.57 -21.81 4.66
C ARG A 551 -7.29 -23.29 4.96
N GLU A 552 -6.58 -23.60 6.04
CA GLU A 552 -6.40 -24.98 6.52
C GLU A 552 -7.70 -25.59 7.03
N TRP A 553 -8.51 -24.79 7.73
CA TRP A 553 -9.82 -25.21 8.20
C TRP A 553 -10.76 -25.51 7.02
N GLU A 554 -10.81 -24.65 6.01
CA GLU A 554 -11.62 -24.84 4.81
C GLU A 554 -11.15 -26.07 4.00
N TYR A 555 -9.84 -26.24 3.81
CA TYR A 555 -9.28 -27.44 3.19
C TYR A 555 -9.63 -28.73 3.95
N ALA A 556 -9.49 -28.69 5.29
CA ALA A 556 -9.86 -29.79 6.15
C ALA A 556 -11.36 -30.13 6.06
N ALA A 557 -12.23 -29.11 6.06
CA ALA A 557 -13.68 -29.25 5.95
C ALA A 557 -14.10 -29.83 4.59
N LEU A 558 -13.54 -29.34 3.48
CA LEU A 558 -13.84 -29.82 2.12
C LEU A 558 -13.60 -31.33 1.95
N GLY A 559 -12.62 -31.92 2.66
CA GLY A 559 -12.34 -33.35 2.57
C GLY A 559 -12.05 -33.81 1.14
N GLY A 560 -11.37 -32.98 0.34
CA GLY A 560 -11.11 -33.24 -1.08
C GLY A 560 -12.31 -33.09 -2.04
N ARG A 561 -13.45 -32.58 -1.58
CA ARG A 561 -14.59 -32.20 -2.44
C ARG A 561 -14.50 -30.73 -2.87
N ARG A 562 -15.33 -30.33 -3.84
CA ARG A 562 -15.50 -28.94 -4.32
C ARG A 562 -16.98 -28.57 -4.37
N THR A 563 -17.64 -28.75 -3.23
CA THR A 563 -19.10 -28.60 -3.02
C THR A 563 -19.36 -27.63 -1.86
N LEU A 564 -20.57 -27.06 -1.78
CA LEU A 564 -20.98 -26.10 -0.74
C LEU A 564 -20.84 -26.65 0.67
N TYR A 565 -21.17 -27.93 0.84
CA TYR A 565 -21.00 -28.71 2.07
C TYR A 565 -20.17 -29.97 1.79
N TYR A 566 -19.62 -30.59 2.83
CA TYR A 566 -18.76 -31.77 2.65
C TYR A 566 -19.55 -33.05 2.32
N TRP A 567 -20.88 -32.97 2.38
CA TRP A 567 -21.82 -34.02 1.95
C TRP A 567 -22.38 -33.80 0.54
N GLY A 568 -22.09 -32.67 -0.12
CA GLY A 568 -22.65 -32.27 -1.41
C GLY A 568 -23.23 -30.85 -1.35
N ASP A 569 -24.08 -30.50 -2.32
CA ASP A 569 -24.64 -29.14 -2.43
C ASP A 569 -26.07 -29.00 -1.87
N ASN A 570 -26.74 -30.11 -1.55
CA ASN A 570 -28.09 -30.07 -0.97
C ASN A 570 -28.02 -29.82 0.56
N PRO A 571 -28.55 -28.69 1.08
CA PRO A 571 -28.62 -28.42 2.52
C PRO A 571 -29.55 -29.37 3.28
N ASP A 572 -30.55 -29.97 2.63
CA ASP A 572 -31.56 -30.79 3.29
C ASP A 572 -31.01 -32.14 3.81
N ASN A 573 -29.79 -32.50 3.37
CA ASN A 573 -29.05 -33.65 3.91
C ASN A 573 -28.38 -33.37 5.27
N ALA A 574 -28.37 -32.12 5.75
CA ALA A 574 -27.53 -31.68 6.87
C ALA A 574 -27.63 -32.55 8.12
N CYS A 575 -28.83 -32.94 8.56
CA CYS A 575 -29.01 -33.70 9.83
C CYS A 575 -28.32 -35.08 9.86
N GLN A 576 -27.83 -35.62 8.73
CA GLN A 576 -27.01 -36.84 8.72
C GLN A 576 -25.50 -36.59 8.95
N TYR A 577 -25.08 -35.33 8.86
CA TYR A 577 -23.67 -34.88 8.80
C TYR A 577 -23.36 -33.74 9.80
N ALA A 578 -24.37 -33.02 10.28
CA ALA A 578 -24.20 -31.84 11.11
C ALA A 578 -25.37 -31.67 12.08
N ASN A 579 -25.06 -31.18 13.28
CA ASN A 579 -26.02 -30.65 14.24
C ASN A 579 -26.29 -29.17 13.93
N VAL A 580 -27.54 -28.83 13.60
CA VAL A 580 -27.93 -27.54 13.00
C VAL A 580 -29.29 -27.08 13.50
N ALA A 581 -29.69 -25.85 13.20
CA ALA A 581 -31.06 -25.43 13.50
C ALA A 581 -32.06 -26.21 12.62
N ASP A 582 -32.75 -27.17 13.24
CA ASP A 582 -33.63 -28.16 12.62
C ASP A 582 -35.08 -28.10 13.19
N GLU A 583 -35.90 -29.13 12.94
CA GLU A 583 -37.25 -29.24 13.52
C GLU A 583 -37.26 -29.40 15.06
N THR A 584 -36.16 -29.84 15.69
CA THR A 584 -36.06 -29.93 17.16
C THR A 584 -35.68 -28.60 17.80
N ALA A 585 -34.87 -27.78 17.13
CA ALA A 585 -34.47 -26.45 17.58
C ALA A 585 -35.67 -25.50 17.83
N LEU A 586 -36.80 -25.75 17.16
CA LEU A 586 -38.10 -25.09 17.40
C LEU A 586 -38.58 -25.14 18.86
N LYS A 587 -38.13 -26.12 19.65
CA LYS A 587 -38.50 -26.28 21.06
C LYS A 587 -37.72 -25.35 22.01
N ALA A 588 -36.81 -24.52 21.51
CA ALA A 588 -35.86 -23.74 22.32
C ALA A 588 -35.64 -22.28 21.87
N ASP A 589 -36.66 -21.63 21.29
CA ASP A 589 -36.62 -20.23 20.81
C ASP A 589 -35.59 -19.94 19.69
N ALA A 590 -35.07 -20.98 19.03
CA ALA A 590 -34.28 -20.80 17.81
C ALA A 590 -35.18 -20.34 16.65
N VAL A 591 -34.70 -19.40 15.84
CA VAL A 591 -35.43 -18.97 14.65
C VAL A 591 -35.35 -20.06 13.59
N ALA A 592 -36.52 -20.55 13.18
CA ALA A 592 -36.68 -21.62 12.21
C ALA A 592 -36.11 -21.25 10.84
N LEU A 593 -34.93 -21.76 10.50
CA LEU A 593 -34.56 -21.98 9.09
C LEU A 593 -34.95 -23.43 8.79
N LYS A 594 -36.16 -23.60 8.25
CA LYS A 594 -36.84 -24.90 8.19
C LYS A 594 -36.19 -25.84 7.16
N ILE A 595 -35.27 -26.67 7.64
CA ILE A 595 -34.86 -27.91 6.98
C ILE A 595 -35.82 -29.01 7.42
N SER A 596 -36.36 -29.82 6.49
CA SER A 596 -37.24 -30.94 6.85
C SER A 596 -36.42 -32.18 7.20
N CYS A 597 -35.61 -32.05 8.24
CA CYS A 597 -34.85 -33.13 8.84
C CYS A 597 -34.77 -32.93 10.36
N ASN A 598 -34.35 -33.99 11.05
CA ASN A 598 -34.26 -34.04 12.50
C ASN A 598 -32.89 -34.65 12.86
N ASP A 599 -32.02 -33.88 13.51
CA ASP A 599 -30.70 -34.37 13.97
C ASP A 599 -30.76 -34.96 15.39
N HIS A 600 -31.90 -34.80 16.07
CA HIS A 600 -32.22 -35.21 17.44
C HIS A 600 -31.55 -34.38 18.57
N TYR A 601 -30.82 -33.31 18.26
CA TYR A 601 -30.13 -32.46 19.22
C TYR A 601 -30.60 -31.00 19.14
N VAL A 602 -31.48 -30.63 20.07
CA VAL A 602 -31.95 -29.22 20.24
C VAL A 602 -30.79 -28.21 20.43
N ARG A 603 -29.59 -28.69 20.81
CA ARG A 603 -28.38 -27.93 21.20
C ARG A 603 -27.13 -28.74 20.85
N THR A 604 -25.95 -28.43 21.41
CA THR A 604 -24.72 -29.21 21.15
C THR A 604 -24.91 -30.72 21.31
N ALA A 605 -24.17 -31.49 20.52
CA ALA A 605 -24.12 -32.95 20.52
C ALA A 605 -22.73 -33.43 20.96
N PRO A 606 -22.60 -34.69 21.40
CA PRO A 606 -21.29 -35.31 21.58
C PRO A 606 -20.50 -35.28 20.27
N VAL A 607 -19.20 -34.97 20.34
CA VAL A 607 -18.36 -34.92 19.14
C VAL A 607 -18.28 -36.29 18.47
N GLY A 608 -18.26 -36.31 17.13
CA GLY A 608 -18.15 -37.52 16.34
C GLY A 608 -19.45 -38.29 16.13
N ASN A 609 -20.60 -37.71 16.48
CA ASN A 609 -21.90 -38.39 16.39
C ASN A 609 -22.49 -38.41 14.97
N PHE A 610 -22.02 -37.54 14.07
CA PHE A 610 -22.48 -37.43 12.68
C PHE A 610 -21.53 -38.09 11.68
N LYS A 611 -21.96 -38.27 10.43
CA LYS A 611 -21.11 -38.85 9.36
C LYS A 611 -19.92 -37.92 9.06
N PRO A 612 -18.67 -38.41 9.05
CA PRO A 612 -17.51 -37.58 8.78
C PRO A 612 -17.33 -37.27 7.29
N ASN A 613 -16.46 -36.31 6.99
CA ASN A 613 -15.97 -36.10 5.62
C ASN A 613 -14.96 -37.19 5.19
N ASN A 614 -14.45 -37.09 3.94
CA ASN A 614 -13.55 -38.12 3.40
C ASN A 614 -12.21 -38.22 4.17
N PHE A 615 -11.75 -37.14 4.83
CA PHE A 615 -10.56 -37.14 5.68
C PHE A 615 -10.81 -37.73 7.08
N LYS A 616 -12.02 -38.26 7.34
CA LYS A 616 -12.47 -38.78 8.63
C LYS A 616 -12.47 -37.73 9.75
N LEU A 617 -12.63 -36.46 9.37
CA LEU A 617 -12.89 -35.35 10.28
C LEU A 617 -14.40 -35.24 10.50
N TYR A 618 -14.77 -34.96 11.74
CA TYR A 618 -16.15 -34.87 12.21
C TYR A 618 -16.46 -33.44 12.63
N ASP A 619 -17.76 -33.12 12.62
CA ASP A 619 -18.30 -31.86 13.15
C ASP A 619 -17.64 -30.62 12.52
N MET A 620 -17.15 -30.74 11.28
CA MET A 620 -16.55 -29.63 10.52
C MET A 620 -17.62 -28.60 10.10
N LEU A 621 -18.91 -28.92 10.25
CA LEU A 621 -20.04 -28.04 10.02
C LEU A 621 -21.10 -28.34 11.08
N GLY A 622 -21.74 -27.31 11.61
CA GLY A 622 -22.69 -27.43 12.72
C GLY A 622 -22.00 -27.64 14.07
N ASN A 623 -22.75 -28.14 15.05
CA ASN A 623 -22.36 -28.33 16.45
C ASN A 623 -21.91 -27.02 17.15
N VAL A 624 -20.65 -26.60 17.07
CA VAL A 624 -20.21 -25.27 17.54
C VAL A 624 -19.36 -24.51 16.51
N TRP A 625 -19.48 -23.18 16.54
CA TRP A 625 -18.61 -22.29 15.77
C TRP A 625 -17.18 -22.41 16.28
N GLU A 626 -16.22 -22.52 15.38
CA GLU A 626 -14.82 -22.78 15.74
C GLU A 626 -13.94 -21.56 15.54
N TRP A 627 -13.17 -21.20 16.57
CA TRP A 627 -12.09 -20.20 16.46
C TRP A 627 -10.96 -20.67 15.53
N VAL A 628 -10.67 -19.86 14.51
CA VAL A 628 -9.50 -19.97 13.63
C VAL A 628 -8.63 -18.71 13.74
N LYS A 629 -7.37 -18.81 13.28
CA LYS A 629 -6.43 -17.69 13.17
C LYS A 629 -6.20 -17.34 11.70
N ASP A 630 -6.94 -16.37 11.20
CA ASP A 630 -6.74 -15.84 9.85
C ASP A 630 -5.49 -14.93 9.81
N PRO A 631 -4.55 -15.09 8.85
CA PRO A 631 -3.38 -14.21 8.74
C PRO A 631 -3.74 -12.75 8.41
N ASP A 632 -4.79 -12.54 7.59
CA ASP A 632 -5.20 -11.23 7.08
C ASP A 632 -6.26 -10.59 7.99
N GLN A 633 -6.97 -11.39 8.80
CA GLN A 633 -8.18 -10.99 9.52
C GLN A 633 -8.17 -11.28 11.03
N GLY A 634 -7.18 -12.00 11.59
CA GLY A 634 -7.08 -12.25 13.03
C GLY A 634 -8.00 -13.37 13.53
N SER A 635 -8.81 -13.11 14.57
CA SER A 635 -9.76 -14.09 15.11
C SER A 635 -11.02 -14.18 14.25
N VAL A 636 -11.32 -15.38 13.77
CA VAL A 636 -12.47 -15.66 12.88
C VAL A 636 -13.20 -16.90 13.39
N LEU A 637 -14.52 -16.98 13.15
CA LEU A 637 -15.33 -18.16 13.41
C LEU A 637 -15.67 -18.90 12.10
N LYS A 638 -15.60 -20.23 12.13
CA LYS A 638 -15.95 -21.14 11.03
C LYS A 638 -16.93 -22.23 11.50
N GLY A 639 -17.55 -22.96 10.58
CA GLY A 639 -18.34 -24.17 10.89
C GLY A 639 -19.85 -24.00 11.00
N GLY A 640 -20.33 -22.90 11.60
CA GLY A 640 -21.72 -22.87 12.07
C GLY A 640 -21.89 -23.52 13.43
N ALA A 641 -23.12 -23.63 13.93
CA ALA A 641 -23.43 -24.30 15.19
C ALA A 641 -24.86 -24.83 15.21
N TRP A 642 -25.23 -25.56 16.27
CA TRP A 642 -26.59 -26.08 16.54
C TRP A 642 -27.72 -25.05 16.43
N ASN A 643 -27.44 -23.76 16.61
CA ASN A 643 -28.41 -22.66 16.48
C ASN A 643 -28.37 -21.96 15.10
N THR A 644 -27.66 -22.52 14.13
CA THR A 644 -27.47 -21.96 12.78
C THR A 644 -28.09 -22.89 11.73
N GLY A 645 -28.92 -22.37 10.83
CA GLY A 645 -29.56 -23.19 9.80
C GLY A 645 -28.59 -23.66 8.72
N ALA A 646 -28.86 -24.82 8.13
CA ALA A 646 -27.97 -25.46 7.13
C ALA A 646 -27.61 -24.55 5.93
N ARG A 647 -28.54 -23.66 5.51
CA ARG A 647 -28.31 -22.71 4.40
C ARG A 647 -27.28 -21.61 4.72
N SER A 648 -26.85 -21.47 5.98
CA SER A 648 -25.90 -20.44 6.44
C SER A 648 -24.52 -20.99 6.82
N ILE A 649 -24.29 -22.31 6.75
CA ILE A 649 -23.06 -22.98 7.21
C ILE A 649 -22.20 -23.51 6.05
N LEU A 650 -21.87 -22.63 5.11
CA LEU A 650 -20.97 -23.00 4.01
C LEU A 650 -19.55 -23.25 4.51
N ILE A 651 -18.84 -24.17 3.84
CA ILE A 651 -17.42 -24.40 4.11
C ILE A 651 -16.61 -23.14 3.79
N ILE A 652 -16.67 -22.71 2.52
CA ILE A 652 -16.00 -21.50 2.05
C ILE A 652 -16.92 -20.32 2.30
N GLN A 653 -16.45 -19.34 3.06
CA GLN A 653 -17.18 -18.10 3.33
C GLN A 653 -16.49 -16.94 2.61
N GLU A 654 -17.26 -16.05 1.99
CA GLU A 654 -16.70 -14.88 1.30
C GLU A 654 -16.05 -13.91 2.31
N ARG A 655 -15.04 -13.15 1.86
CA ARG A 655 -14.30 -12.20 2.69
C ARG A 655 -15.19 -11.22 3.47
N GLU A 656 -16.29 -10.75 2.87
CA GLU A 656 -17.24 -9.86 3.56
C GLU A 656 -18.08 -10.56 4.63
N GLN A 657 -18.37 -11.85 4.46
CA GLN A 657 -19.03 -12.66 5.50
C GLN A 657 -18.08 -12.87 6.69
N VAL A 658 -16.81 -13.16 6.41
CA VAL A 658 -15.77 -13.34 7.43
C VAL A 658 -15.52 -12.04 8.20
N LYS A 659 -15.39 -10.89 7.51
CA LYS A 659 -15.34 -9.56 8.12
C LYS A 659 -16.56 -9.29 9.02
N LYS A 660 -17.77 -9.60 8.54
CA LYS A 660 -19.01 -9.40 9.31
C LYS A 660 -19.04 -10.27 10.57
N LEU A 661 -18.59 -11.52 10.49
CA LEU A 661 -18.48 -12.41 11.66
C LEU A 661 -17.47 -11.88 12.69
N ARG A 662 -16.32 -11.37 12.26
CA ARG A 662 -15.33 -10.71 13.15
C ARG A 662 -15.92 -9.48 13.84
N LEU A 663 -16.66 -8.64 13.12
CA LEU A 663 -17.32 -7.46 13.70
C LEU A 663 -18.43 -7.83 14.69
N LEU A 664 -19.08 -8.98 14.50
CA LEU A 664 -20.14 -9.49 15.37
C LEU A 664 -19.59 -10.20 16.62
N TYR A 665 -18.44 -10.86 16.51
CA TYR A 665 -17.83 -11.66 17.56
C TYR A 665 -16.35 -11.29 17.77
N PRO A 666 -16.07 -10.28 18.62
CA PRO A 666 -14.71 -9.94 19.06
C PRO A 666 -13.96 -11.12 19.71
N PRO A 667 -12.61 -11.14 19.70
CA PRO A 667 -11.81 -12.29 20.15
C PRO A 667 -12.03 -12.71 21.62
N GLU A 668 -12.46 -11.78 22.46
CA GLU A 668 -12.83 -11.96 23.88
C GLU A 668 -14.22 -12.57 24.10
N THR A 669 -15.03 -12.72 23.05
CA THR A 669 -16.40 -13.25 23.15
C THR A 669 -16.43 -14.71 23.63
N LYS A 670 -17.34 -15.02 24.56
CA LYS A 670 -17.56 -16.37 25.11
C LYS A 670 -19.04 -16.70 25.00
N GLU A 671 -19.39 -17.68 24.18
CA GLU A 671 -20.79 -18.08 23.92
C GLU A 671 -21.00 -19.59 23.98
N ARG A 672 -22.26 -19.99 24.23
CA ARG A 672 -22.70 -21.40 24.33
C ARG A 672 -22.69 -22.20 23.02
N PHE A 673 -22.25 -21.56 21.94
CA PHE A 673 -22.19 -22.10 20.59
C PHE A 673 -20.83 -21.83 19.94
N ILE A 674 -19.82 -21.41 20.72
CA ILE A 674 -18.46 -21.14 20.26
C ILE A 674 -17.48 -22.06 21.00
N GLY A 675 -16.73 -22.85 20.23
CA GLY A 675 -15.61 -23.68 20.65
C GLY A 675 -14.41 -23.51 19.73
N PHE A 676 -13.58 -24.55 19.59
CA PHE A 676 -12.42 -24.56 18.68
C PHE A 676 -11.90 -25.98 18.42
N ARG A 677 -11.08 -26.11 17.38
CA ARG A 677 -10.25 -27.29 17.11
C ARG A 677 -8.78 -26.89 16.92
N VAL A 678 -7.86 -27.86 16.88
CA VAL A 678 -6.41 -27.57 16.90
C VAL A 678 -5.68 -28.17 15.71
N VAL A 679 -4.61 -27.51 15.29
CA VAL A 679 -3.66 -27.99 14.28
C VAL A 679 -2.31 -28.28 14.93
N ARG A 680 -1.62 -29.31 14.44
CA ARG A 680 -0.22 -29.61 14.75
C ARG A 680 0.57 -29.58 13.45
N ASP A 681 1.68 -28.85 13.44
CA ASP A 681 2.58 -28.87 12.30
C ASP A 681 3.22 -30.28 12.15
N LEU A 682 3.65 -30.60 10.93
CA LEU A 682 4.53 -31.75 10.69
C LEU A 682 5.98 -31.29 10.77
N ASP A 683 6.80 -32.08 11.46
CA ASP A 683 8.25 -31.92 11.55
C ASP A 683 8.94 -32.32 10.23
#